data_AF-A0A0F9YV46-F1
#
_entry.id   AF-A0A0F9YV46-F1
#
_cell.length_a   1.000
_cell.length_b   1.000
_cell.length_c   1.000
_cell.angle_alpha   90.00
_cell.angle_beta   90.00
_cell.angle_gamma   90.00
#
_symmetry.space_group_name_H-M   'P 1'
#
loop_
_entity.id
_entity.type
_entity.pdbx_description
1 polymer ?
#
loop_
_entity_poly.entity_id
_entity_poly.type
_entity_poly.pdbx_seq_one_letter_code
_entity_poly.pdbx_strand_id
1 'polypeptide(L)'
;MMKKIILFLSVFFINNLLAVVIGSYDSVSTETCYIFPASDSDNEACGFAWFKEGFALEDNATSCTFSSVYPVSGDLNLNGGNLYLVENIILHDVVNLVTLGHIYGYNHLADLAPSVSSINSVDVILEDLKATLRSDVELKSTITVKGSSELAANGFSIDFDSTGKIVVDSGSSLRLKDVTLSNFCCSSLYCVDDSSNIILDNVKIVLSEDYTFSFGSIQFLNDVELVGSHTFIYSSSQSSSIHNHSRLCVTDDCRIAVGRHDENSDIQPLVFEDNTSCFKLDNCNLLITGSGITFSKGTIELERSVVVEMESTSSLNGLRIGTGIEAEDSVFRFDSGASVLLNRGWVVYNNYEADKLKATSDTARLIRGLNSKIRVDTDIVFPQMVLEFTSLLVSPISVAAGKYLTYDGVKVRLPNAGFELTSRQQGQWYYILGGDHLIELTSGSLPLVLVVQNDGNIIQGLGGFAGYLTLADSNAELSCGFNDLLRSNILMNNGKIILTRDLKLDKDIILTGSGRVDIGTHQFIFGPSDLTWTSTIDWLSNNGSINFNSKMSLASTWTFSGDTTIFGDGGVLHFADTGQIVVEDGVTLKFKNLCLCGLKENNLKCLGNGSKIILENVSGILFGDYTFDTGSFYFVRNVDLKGSYSFLYESYMTSTIACQSELKIADKATIKIGRKNGVEPLEFENISSKLTFDDCGFIITTSGMNLLKGDLFFNNVVTMDMEGSTSETGLVLGNGQEGYDAYFKFNPGATIIHNSGWFTYNNYLPNCIQSQSASCMLKRKNNSYIHINQDITFPNMGLNLESHLVPDLSVRSGVVLDYSSAIVSWPQTLFDIKAKQYQAYVYTMFDDDYVFMTKGTMPLYLVVNGANTGFYGSGGFSGKIILGGPLYDMVLATDGLMHNDVSLNGGTVKLAHNLQCAANAKFDVGGNVDLASYSLILGPQDLTWTSTIAWIGNNGVLEFDAQVNLCSTWTFSGHCIIHGEMNTLALCDVGKIVVAPNSVLTIKNLIIENIANANIECAADSKIILQNVVWVQSGDYIFENGSFEFKTDVNMRGDHIFVYESAQTSTILTKSRLRLDSDFTFSYDPSSRQTNLLEFKDWTSTLLLNGATIYTTTVMDLTKGTLLVRKDSILVADTDPELNISDQGFVFGDGLTSINDLNCEIVPGAGLIISSGNLAYKNLLPASWGMTASSCKLYFMSNTRFSLHESLNLGNGTLEFEDNVTFATGDDAFLTGDSIAHGALIYTDTWS
;
A
#
# COMPACT_ATOMS: atom_id res chain seq x y z
N MET A 1 92.89 110.22 -47.83
CA MET A 1 92.63 110.59 -49.25
C MET A 1 91.23 110.09 -49.55
N MET A 2 90.18 110.84 -49.89
CA MET A 2 89.94 112.21 -50.39
C MET A 2 88.52 112.56 -49.89
N LYS A 3 88.36 113.39 -48.83
CA LYS A 3 87.88 114.81 -48.86
C LYS A 3 86.94 115.15 -50.02
N LYS A 4 85.66 115.45 -49.71
CA LYS A 4 85.00 116.80 -49.67
C LYS A 4 84.76 117.39 -51.07
N ILE A 5 83.61 117.96 -51.41
CA ILE A 5 82.96 119.21 -50.95
C ILE A 5 81.50 119.11 -51.48
N ILE A 6 80.42 119.44 -50.75
CA ILE A 6 79.86 120.78 -50.54
C ILE A 6 79.05 120.82 -49.23
N LEU A 7 79.41 121.80 -48.41
CA LEU A 7 78.76 122.32 -47.22
C LEU A 7 78.25 123.71 -47.61
N PHE A 8 76.95 124.00 -47.49
CA PHE A 8 76.39 125.32 -47.12
C PHE A 8 74.84 125.29 -47.10
N LEU A 9 74.24 124.86 -45.98
CA LEU A 9 73.18 125.60 -45.29
C LEU A 9 72.93 124.97 -43.91
N SER A 10 72.54 125.83 -42.99
CA SER A 10 72.71 125.75 -41.55
C SER A 10 71.40 125.52 -40.80
N VAL A 11 71.42 124.60 -39.82
CA VAL A 11 70.79 124.69 -38.48
C VAL A 11 69.25 124.52 -38.37
N PHE A 12 68.82 123.77 -37.33
CA PHE A 12 67.48 123.26 -36.93
C PHE A 12 67.06 121.96 -37.66
N PHE A 13 66.88 120.76 -37.07
CA PHE A 13 66.46 120.31 -35.74
C PHE A 13 67.26 119.07 -35.30
N ILE A 14 67.69 119.03 -34.03
CA ILE A 14 68.01 117.79 -33.30
C ILE A 14 66.88 117.65 -32.29
N ASN A 15 65.96 116.69 -32.49
CA ASN A 15 65.09 116.26 -31.41
C ASN A 15 65.82 115.13 -30.69
N ASN A 16 66.30 115.43 -29.48
CA ASN A 16 66.54 114.41 -28.47
C ASN A 16 65.18 113.81 -28.13
N LEU A 17 64.95 112.55 -28.47
CA LEU A 17 63.86 111.76 -27.91
C LEU A 17 64.25 111.43 -26.47
N LEU A 18 63.84 112.30 -25.56
CA LEU A 18 63.87 112.05 -24.13
C LEU A 18 62.60 111.28 -23.82
N ALA A 19 62.75 110.16 -23.11
CA ALA A 19 61.64 109.41 -22.55
C ALA A 19 60.55 110.33 -21.98
N VAL A 20 59.31 110.11 -22.38
CA VAL A 20 58.17 110.81 -21.79
C VAL A 20 57.93 110.26 -20.40
N VAL A 21 58.11 111.14 -19.42
CA VAL A 21 57.86 110.89 -18.01
C VAL A 21 56.60 111.66 -17.61
N ILE A 22 55.56 110.94 -17.19
CA ILE A 22 54.26 111.49 -16.81
C ILE A 22 54.06 111.39 -15.31
N GLY A 23 53.80 112.55 -14.70
CA GLY A 23 53.65 112.78 -13.27
C GLY A 23 54.95 113.11 -12.55
N SER A 24 55.02 112.79 -11.25
CA SER A 24 56.15 113.13 -10.39
C SER A 24 56.40 112.07 -9.31
N TYR A 25 57.65 111.97 -8.86
CA TYR A 25 58.05 111.20 -7.68
C TYR A 25 58.00 111.98 -6.37
N ASP A 26 57.72 113.28 -6.41
CA ASP A 26 57.72 114.16 -5.24
C ASP A 26 56.33 114.76 -4.92
N SER A 27 55.42 114.79 -5.89
CA SER A 27 54.09 115.43 -5.73
C SER A 27 53.00 114.73 -6.53
N VAL A 28 51.78 114.68 -5.99
CA VAL A 28 50.60 114.12 -6.66
C VAL A 28 50.21 114.96 -7.87
N SER A 29 50.11 114.32 -9.02
CA SER A 29 49.54 114.89 -10.24
C SER A 29 48.34 114.07 -10.69
N THR A 30 47.27 114.73 -11.11
CA THR A 30 46.11 114.07 -11.73
C THR A 30 46.24 114.21 -13.23
N GLU A 31 46.33 113.08 -13.92
CA GLU A 31 46.52 113.03 -15.36
C GLU A 31 45.19 112.76 -16.06
N THR A 32 44.93 113.50 -17.13
CA THR A 32 43.90 113.14 -18.13
C THR A 32 44.36 111.90 -18.91
N CYS A 33 43.50 111.31 -19.74
CA CYS A 33 43.90 110.19 -20.59
C CYS A 33 45.16 110.56 -21.41
N TYR A 34 46.28 109.85 -21.17
CA TYR A 34 47.58 110.14 -21.78
C TYR A 34 47.99 109.05 -22.75
N ILE A 35 48.53 109.42 -23.91
CA ILE A 35 49.05 108.47 -24.91
C ILE A 35 50.59 108.54 -24.88
N PHE A 36 51.24 107.49 -24.38
CA PHE A 36 52.69 107.36 -24.38
C PHE A 36 53.21 107.08 -25.80
N PRO A 37 54.17 107.86 -26.33
CA PRO A 37 54.58 107.74 -27.72
C PRO A 37 55.55 106.57 -27.97
N ALA A 38 55.44 105.97 -29.15
CA ALA A 38 56.31 104.91 -29.67
C ALA A 38 57.70 105.40 -30.06
N SER A 39 57.85 106.71 -30.26
CA SER A 39 59.14 107.32 -30.59
C SER A 39 60.14 107.25 -29.42
N ASP A 40 59.67 107.04 -28.20
CA ASP A 40 60.48 107.01 -26.98
C ASP A 40 60.69 105.58 -26.49
N SER A 41 61.92 105.24 -26.11
CA SER A 41 62.32 103.86 -25.75
C SER A 41 62.04 103.47 -24.30
N ASP A 42 61.66 104.41 -23.43
CA ASP A 42 61.60 104.21 -21.97
C ASP A 42 60.53 105.11 -21.31
N ASN A 43 59.28 105.11 -21.79
CA ASN A 43 58.25 105.94 -21.15
C ASN A 43 58.05 105.57 -19.68
N GLU A 44 57.62 106.51 -18.84
CA GLU A 44 57.47 106.28 -17.41
C GLU A 44 56.22 106.97 -16.85
N ALA A 45 55.42 106.20 -16.11
CA ALA A 45 54.35 106.68 -15.25
C ALA A 45 54.88 106.75 -13.80
N CYS A 46 55.20 107.96 -13.33
CA CYS A 46 55.85 108.17 -12.03
C CYS A 46 54.98 107.80 -10.82
N GLY A 47 55.65 107.66 -9.67
CA GLY A 47 55.10 107.26 -8.37
C GLY A 47 53.79 107.92 -7.94
N PHE A 48 53.64 109.24 -8.14
CA PHE A 48 52.47 109.98 -7.71
C PHE A 48 51.57 110.44 -8.87
N ALA A 49 51.65 109.78 -10.03
CA ALA A 49 50.80 110.05 -11.20
C ALA A 49 49.44 109.33 -11.09
N TRP A 50 48.34 110.08 -10.92
CA TRP A 50 47.00 109.50 -10.84
C TRP A 50 46.25 109.60 -12.18
N PHE A 51 46.19 108.49 -12.91
CA PHE A 51 45.50 108.35 -14.20
C PHE A 51 44.00 108.09 -14.01
N LYS A 52 43.21 109.15 -13.80
CA LYS A 52 41.75 109.05 -13.56
C LYS A 52 40.92 108.75 -14.81
N GLU A 53 41.44 109.10 -15.98
CA GLU A 53 40.78 108.90 -17.27
C GLU A 53 41.52 107.88 -18.14
N GLY A 54 42.48 107.18 -17.57
CA GLY A 54 43.20 106.08 -18.18
C GLY A 54 44.50 106.50 -18.83
N PHE A 55 45.12 105.59 -19.58
CA PHE A 55 46.26 105.88 -20.43
C PHE A 55 46.33 104.86 -21.57
N ALA A 56 47.01 105.25 -22.64
CA ALA A 56 47.29 104.43 -23.79
C ALA A 56 48.79 104.39 -24.09
N LEU A 57 49.24 103.30 -24.70
CA LEU A 57 50.52 103.27 -25.42
C LEU A 57 50.24 103.53 -26.90
N GLU A 58 51.09 104.22 -27.63
CA GLU A 58 50.82 104.61 -29.03
C GLU A 58 50.65 103.38 -29.94
N ASP A 59 51.53 102.40 -29.80
CA ASP A 59 51.54 101.16 -30.60
C ASP A 59 52.29 100.00 -29.90
N ASN A 60 52.48 98.89 -30.62
CA ASN A 60 53.15 97.69 -30.09
C ASN A 60 54.67 97.83 -29.89
N ALA A 61 55.30 98.90 -30.39
CA ALA A 61 56.72 99.18 -30.16
C ALA A 61 56.92 100.04 -28.90
N THR A 62 55.84 100.61 -28.35
CA THR A 62 55.87 101.48 -27.18
C THR A 62 56.12 100.68 -25.90
N SER A 63 57.07 101.13 -25.08
CA SER A 63 57.31 100.62 -23.73
C SER A 63 56.97 101.68 -22.68
N CYS A 64 56.45 101.27 -21.52
CA CYS A 64 56.20 102.14 -20.38
C CYS A 64 56.51 101.43 -19.05
N THR A 65 57.26 102.08 -18.16
CA THR A 65 57.44 101.67 -16.76
C THR A 65 56.35 102.29 -15.90
N PHE A 66 55.57 101.45 -15.21
CA PHE A 66 54.51 101.87 -14.30
C PHE A 66 54.99 101.81 -12.86
N SER A 67 55.20 102.99 -12.28
CA SER A 67 55.64 103.17 -10.90
C SER A 67 54.57 103.77 -9.99
N SER A 68 53.38 104.09 -10.52
CA SER A 68 52.36 104.82 -9.76
C SER A 68 51.75 103.99 -8.63
N VAL A 69 51.63 104.59 -7.45
CA VAL A 69 50.91 104.02 -6.29
C VAL A 69 49.41 104.33 -6.31
N TYR A 70 48.95 105.17 -7.23
CA TYR A 70 47.54 105.55 -7.35
C TYR A 70 46.78 104.62 -8.29
N PRO A 71 45.48 104.39 -8.01
CA PRO A 71 44.68 103.53 -8.87
C PRO A 71 44.43 104.18 -10.25
N VAL A 72 44.31 103.34 -11.27
CA VAL A 72 43.97 103.72 -12.64
C VAL A 72 42.46 103.55 -12.84
N SER A 73 41.81 104.58 -13.38
CA SER A 73 40.39 104.58 -13.78
C SER A 73 40.28 105.01 -15.25
N GLY A 74 39.20 104.69 -15.97
CA GLY A 74 39.04 105.04 -17.39
C GLY A 74 39.60 104.02 -18.37
N ASP A 75 39.98 104.45 -19.58
CA ASP A 75 40.40 103.54 -20.66
C ASP A 75 41.88 103.15 -20.51
N LEU A 76 42.16 101.85 -20.34
CA LEU A 76 43.52 101.30 -20.39
C LEU A 76 43.74 100.65 -21.77
N ASN A 77 44.63 101.25 -22.57
CA ASN A 77 44.84 100.84 -23.96
C ASN A 77 46.32 100.63 -24.30
N LEU A 78 46.85 99.43 -24.11
CA LEU A 78 48.28 99.17 -24.32
C LEU A 78 48.69 99.00 -25.78
N ASN A 79 47.76 98.91 -26.73
CA ASN A 79 47.98 98.75 -28.18
C ASN A 79 49.04 97.70 -28.56
N GLY A 80 49.16 96.61 -27.79
CA GLY A 80 50.19 95.57 -27.97
C GLY A 80 51.58 95.91 -27.43
N GLY A 81 51.78 97.07 -26.80
CA GLY A 81 53.05 97.54 -26.25
C GLY A 81 53.47 96.86 -24.94
N ASN A 82 54.61 97.28 -24.39
CA ASN A 82 55.22 96.70 -23.20
C ASN A 82 54.97 97.55 -21.95
N LEU A 83 54.38 96.97 -20.90
CA LEU A 83 54.17 97.61 -19.60
C LEU A 83 55.03 96.91 -18.54
N TYR A 84 55.98 97.62 -17.94
CA TYR A 84 56.84 97.11 -16.88
C TYR A 84 56.34 97.60 -15.52
N LEU A 85 55.86 96.68 -14.68
CA LEU A 85 55.42 97.02 -13.33
C LEU A 85 56.61 97.04 -12.38
N VAL A 86 56.84 98.18 -11.72
CA VAL A 86 57.71 98.26 -10.53
C VAL A 86 56.91 98.51 -9.25
N GLU A 87 55.60 98.67 -9.39
CA GLU A 87 54.62 98.79 -8.32
C GLU A 87 53.31 98.10 -8.76
N ASN A 88 52.40 97.84 -7.82
CA ASN A 88 51.11 97.22 -8.14
C ASN A 88 50.25 98.16 -8.99
N ILE A 89 49.65 97.63 -10.06
CA ILE A 89 48.63 98.35 -10.83
C ILE A 89 47.25 98.01 -10.26
N ILE A 90 46.62 99.01 -9.65
CA ILE A 90 45.28 98.86 -9.07
C ILE A 90 44.27 99.54 -10.00
N LEU A 91 43.41 98.77 -10.63
CA LEU A 91 42.31 99.29 -11.44
C LEU A 91 41.11 99.56 -10.53
N HIS A 92 40.55 100.77 -10.58
CA HIS A 92 39.50 101.22 -9.67
C HIS A 92 38.37 101.96 -10.40
N ASP A 93 37.17 101.95 -9.82
CA ASP A 93 35.93 102.50 -10.38
C ASP A 93 35.53 101.85 -11.72
N VAL A 94 35.31 102.65 -12.77
CA VAL A 94 34.98 102.17 -14.12
C VAL A 94 36.25 102.21 -14.96
N VAL A 95 36.75 101.03 -15.30
CA VAL A 95 37.86 100.80 -16.22
C VAL A 95 37.39 100.00 -17.42
N ASN A 96 37.76 100.46 -18.62
CA ASN A 96 37.61 99.71 -19.87
C ASN A 96 39.01 99.25 -20.33
N LEU A 97 39.22 97.94 -20.42
CA LEU A 97 40.40 97.38 -21.06
C LEU A 97 40.18 97.41 -22.58
N VAL A 98 40.74 98.40 -23.27
CA VAL A 98 40.53 98.61 -24.71
C VAL A 98 41.39 97.64 -25.52
N THR A 99 42.69 97.65 -25.26
CA THR A 99 43.65 96.62 -25.69
C THR A 99 44.72 96.46 -24.61
N LEU A 100 45.37 95.32 -24.61
CA LEU A 100 46.49 94.94 -23.75
C LEU A 100 47.72 94.65 -24.64
N GLY A 101 48.83 94.28 -23.99
CA GLY A 101 50.08 93.93 -24.64
C GLY A 101 50.90 93.03 -23.72
N HIS A 102 52.22 93.24 -23.66
CA HIS A 102 53.09 92.50 -22.76
C HIS A 102 53.21 93.21 -21.41
N ILE A 103 52.69 92.60 -20.35
CA ILE A 103 52.81 93.08 -18.97
C ILE A 103 53.91 92.27 -18.27
N TYR A 104 55.03 92.92 -17.96
CA TYR A 104 56.07 92.39 -17.10
C TYR A 104 55.75 92.73 -15.65
N GLY A 105 55.25 91.75 -14.91
CA GLY A 105 54.79 91.91 -13.54
C GLY A 105 55.91 91.93 -12.51
N TYR A 106 57.02 91.21 -12.71
CA TYR A 106 58.11 91.07 -11.73
C TYR A 106 57.65 90.74 -10.30
N ASN A 107 56.58 89.93 -10.18
CA ASN A 107 55.84 89.55 -8.97
C ASN A 107 54.92 90.62 -8.35
N HIS A 108 54.69 91.75 -9.03
CA HIS A 108 53.69 92.74 -8.65
C HIS A 108 52.25 92.30 -8.98
N LEU A 109 51.29 92.96 -8.34
CA LEU A 109 49.85 92.70 -8.46
C LEU A 109 49.22 93.60 -9.53
N ALA A 110 48.42 93.01 -10.41
CA ALA A 110 47.40 93.66 -11.23
C ALA A 110 46.01 93.37 -10.63
N ASP A 111 45.45 94.33 -9.90
CA ASP A 111 44.13 94.21 -9.28
C ASP A 111 43.07 94.78 -10.23
N LEU A 112 42.27 93.90 -10.85
CA LEU A 112 41.28 94.32 -11.84
C LEU A 112 40.03 94.90 -11.16
N ALA A 113 39.47 95.96 -11.75
CA ALA A 113 38.26 96.61 -11.23
C ALA A 113 37.01 95.74 -11.45
N PRO A 114 35.95 95.86 -10.63
CA PRO A 114 34.68 95.17 -10.83
C PRO A 114 33.97 95.49 -12.16
N SER A 115 34.35 96.59 -12.84
CA SER A 115 33.84 96.93 -14.16
C SER A 115 34.45 96.10 -15.29
N VAL A 116 35.53 95.38 -15.03
CA VAL A 116 36.19 94.54 -16.03
C VAL A 116 35.40 93.25 -16.16
N SER A 117 34.49 93.22 -17.15
CA SER A 117 33.65 92.05 -17.44
C SER A 117 34.16 91.22 -18.62
N SER A 118 35.17 91.70 -19.36
CA SER A 118 35.76 90.96 -20.48
C SER A 118 37.19 91.38 -20.76
N ILE A 119 38.02 90.43 -21.21
CA ILE A 119 39.35 90.70 -21.77
C ILE A 119 39.28 90.43 -23.27
N ASN A 120 39.35 91.49 -24.06
CA ASN A 120 39.24 91.43 -25.52
C ASN A 120 40.40 92.18 -26.17
N SER A 121 41.58 91.55 -26.22
CA SER A 121 42.77 92.14 -26.84
C SER A 121 43.59 91.13 -27.61
N VAL A 122 44.14 91.53 -28.75
CA VAL A 122 45.14 90.72 -29.46
C VAL A 122 46.47 90.75 -28.69
N ASP A 123 47.21 89.64 -28.68
CA ASP A 123 48.58 89.49 -28.14
C ASP A 123 48.79 89.90 -26.67
N VAL A 124 48.05 89.30 -25.74
CA VAL A 124 48.24 89.53 -24.30
C VAL A 124 49.35 88.61 -23.77
N ILE A 125 50.42 89.17 -23.22
CA ILE A 125 51.47 88.40 -22.53
C ILE A 125 51.54 88.85 -21.07
N LEU A 126 51.45 87.90 -20.13
CA LEU A 126 51.64 88.14 -18.70
C LEU A 126 52.91 87.41 -18.25
N GLU A 127 53.90 88.16 -17.78
CA GLU A 127 55.18 87.60 -17.33
C GLU A 127 55.42 87.91 -15.86
N ASP A 128 55.61 86.87 -15.03
CA ASP A 128 55.78 87.01 -13.57
C ASP A 128 54.71 87.91 -12.90
N LEU A 129 53.45 87.78 -13.30
CA LEU A 129 52.37 88.66 -12.84
C LEU A 129 51.44 87.94 -11.86
N LYS A 130 51.04 88.64 -10.79
CA LYS A 130 49.88 88.23 -9.99
C LYS A 130 48.68 89.08 -10.40
N ALA A 131 47.59 88.46 -10.80
CA ALA A 131 46.37 89.16 -11.20
C ALA A 131 45.20 88.77 -10.30
N THR A 132 44.43 89.74 -9.82
CA THR A 132 43.20 89.49 -9.05
C THR A 132 41.96 89.95 -9.81
N LEU A 133 40.95 89.08 -9.87
CA LEU A 133 39.64 89.43 -10.43
C LEU A 133 38.71 89.94 -9.32
N ARG A 134 37.83 90.88 -9.68
CA ARG A 134 36.76 91.43 -8.81
C ARG A 134 35.36 91.31 -9.41
N SER A 135 35.24 90.58 -10.52
CA SER A 135 34.02 90.32 -11.29
C SER A 135 34.24 89.07 -12.14
N ASP A 136 33.16 88.49 -12.63
CA ASP A 136 33.24 87.48 -13.70
C ASP A 136 33.82 88.11 -14.97
N VAL A 137 34.71 87.39 -15.65
CA VAL A 137 35.42 87.87 -16.84
C VAL A 137 35.22 86.94 -18.02
N GLU A 138 34.70 87.48 -19.12
CA GLU A 138 34.64 86.81 -20.42
C GLU A 138 35.98 86.98 -21.16
N LEU A 139 36.70 85.89 -21.40
CA LEU A 139 37.97 85.87 -22.11
C LEU A 139 37.72 85.70 -23.61
N LYS A 140 37.96 86.77 -24.39
CA LYS A 140 37.78 86.79 -25.86
C LYS A 140 39.09 86.74 -26.63
N SER A 141 40.21 86.56 -25.92
CA SER A 141 41.53 86.54 -26.55
C SER A 141 42.49 85.55 -25.91
N THR A 142 43.64 85.38 -26.58
CA THR A 142 44.72 84.54 -26.08
C THR A 142 45.59 85.32 -25.09
N ILE A 143 45.76 84.76 -23.89
CA ILE A 143 46.71 85.19 -22.86
C ILE A 143 47.87 84.21 -22.86
N THR A 144 49.09 84.67 -23.15
CA THR A 144 50.31 83.89 -22.99
C THR A 144 50.96 84.20 -21.65
N VAL A 145 51.25 83.19 -20.86
CA VAL A 145 51.88 83.28 -19.55
C VAL A 145 53.35 82.88 -19.68
N LYS A 146 54.23 83.78 -19.24
CA LYS A 146 55.68 83.55 -19.11
C LYS A 146 56.12 83.65 -17.65
N GLY A 147 57.20 82.95 -17.30
CA GLY A 147 57.69 82.93 -15.93
C GLY A 147 56.67 82.33 -14.94
N SER A 148 56.63 82.83 -13.71
CA SER A 148 55.73 82.36 -12.66
C SER A 148 54.62 83.35 -12.38
N SER A 149 53.45 83.11 -12.97
CA SER A 149 52.27 83.99 -12.82
C SER A 149 51.14 83.33 -12.03
N GLU A 150 50.33 84.14 -11.36
CA GLU A 150 49.15 83.72 -10.59
C GLU A 150 47.94 84.53 -11.05
N LEU A 151 46.81 83.87 -11.26
CA LEU A 151 45.52 84.48 -11.51
C LEU A 151 44.54 84.01 -10.43
N ALA A 152 44.27 84.90 -9.47
CA ALA A 152 43.40 84.66 -8.34
C ALA A 152 42.03 85.31 -8.59
N ALA A 153 40.99 84.51 -8.79
CA ALA A 153 39.67 85.04 -9.10
C ALA A 153 38.80 85.32 -7.87
N ASN A 154 39.23 85.01 -6.65
CA ASN A 154 38.48 85.29 -5.40
C ASN A 154 37.03 84.78 -5.41
N GLY A 155 36.76 83.68 -6.11
CA GLY A 155 35.43 83.07 -6.29
C GLY A 155 34.71 83.46 -7.57
N PHE A 156 35.25 84.39 -8.39
CA PHE A 156 34.68 84.76 -9.68
C PHE A 156 35.00 83.75 -10.78
N SER A 157 34.28 83.84 -11.90
CA SER A 157 34.45 82.97 -13.06
C SER A 157 35.26 83.62 -14.20
N ILE A 158 35.99 82.76 -14.92
CA ILE A 158 36.59 83.08 -16.22
C ILE A 158 35.82 82.28 -17.25
N ASP A 159 35.10 82.98 -18.11
CA ASP A 159 34.29 82.38 -19.16
C ASP A 159 35.04 82.42 -20.50
N PHE A 160 35.37 81.26 -21.07
CA PHE A 160 36.09 81.19 -22.34
C PHE A 160 35.14 81.34 -23.52
N ASP A 161 35.24 82.44 -24.28
CA ASP A 161 34.59 82.54 -25.59
C ASP A 161 35.34 81.67 -26.63
N SER A 162 34.77 81.52 -27.84
CA SER A 162 35.32 80.74 -28.96
C SER A 162 36.77 81.10 -29.36
N THR A 163 37.25 82.29 -29.00
CA THR A 163 38.63 82.77 -29.24
C THR A 163 39.48 82.86 -27.98
N GLY A 164 38.90 82.67 -26.79
CA GLY A 164 39.57 82.77 -25.50
C GLY A 164 40.50 81.60 -25.23
N LYS A 165 41.77 81.87 -24.89
CA LYS A 165 42.76 80.83 -24.55
C LYS A 165 43.77 81.34 -23.53
N ILE A 166 44.30 80.45 -22.71
CA ILE A 166 45.47 80.69 -21.86
C ILE A 166 46.57 79.72 -22.28
N VAL A 167 47.73 80.25 -22.63
CA VAL A 167 48.89 79.49 -23.11
C VAL A 167 50.02 79.65 -22.11
N VAL A 168 50.50 78.56 -21.53
CA VAL A 168 51.65 78.59 -20.60
C VAL A 168 52.93 78.27 -21.40
N ASP A 169 53.84 79.23 -21.50
CA ASP A 169 55.06 79.12 -22.31
C ASP A 169 56.05 78.11 -21.72
N SER A 170 57.05 77.72 -22.52
CA SER A 170 58.13 76.80 -22.11
C SER A 170 58.80 77.28 -20.81
N GLY A 171 59.01 76.35 -19.86
CA GLY A 171 59.61 76.60 -18.56
C GLY A 171 58.79 77.47 -17.60
N SER A 172 57.55 77.81 -17.96
CA SER A 172 56.69 78.73 -17.20
C SER A 172 55.68 77.99 -16.32
N SER A 173 55.17 78.69 -15.29
CA SER A 173 54.16 78.16 -14.38
C SER A 173 52.99 79.12 -14.23
N LEU A 174 51.77 78.60 -14.33
CA LEU A 174 50.55 79.36 -14.06
C LEU A 174 49.80 78.78 -12.86
N ARG A 175 49.53 79.60 -11.84
CA ARG A 175 48.59 79.25 -10.76
C ARG A 175 47.24 79.90 -11.00
N LEU A 176 46.20 79.07 -11.08
CA LEU A 176 44.81 79.49 -11.07
C LEU A 176 44.28 79.24 -9.66
N LYS A 177 43.75 80.29 -9.03
CA LYS A 177 43.32 80.22 -7.63
C LYS A 177 41.91 80.75 -7.41
N ASP A 178 41.11 80.02 -6.64
CA ASP A 178 39.76 80.42 -6.24
C ASP A 178 38.91 80.82 -7.46
N VAL A 179 38.89 79.99 -8.52
CA VAL A 179 38.30 80.36 -9.82
C VAL A 179 37.39 79.27 -10.38
N THR A 180 36.29 79.70 -11.02
CA THR A 180 35.48 78.83 -11.88
C THR A 180 35.82 79.10 -13.35
N LEU A 181 36.34 78.11 -14.07
CA LEU A 181 36.57 78.17 -15.51
C LEU A 181 35.32 77.65 -16.23
N SER A 182 34.61 78.52 -16.93
CA SER A 182 33.38 78.22 -17.68
C SER A 182 33.63 78.17 -19.19
N ASN A 183 32.77 77.45 -19.91
CA ASN A 183 32.92 77.20 -21.35
C ASN A 183 34.32 76.64 -21.73
N PHE A 184 34.89 75.81 -20.85
CA PHE A 184 36.23 75.27 -21.01
C PHE A 184 36.23 74.13 -22.04
N CYS A 185 36.95 74.27 -23.15
CA CYS A 185 36.99 73.31 -24.24
C CYS A 185 38.33 73.29 -24.98
N CYS A 186 38.57 72.28 -25.82
CA CYS A 186 39.62 72.29 -26.85
C CYS A 186 41.01 72.75 -26.36
N SER A 187 41.33 74.04 -26.56
CA SER A 187 42.61 74.70 -26.25
C SER A 187 42.44 75.91 -25.32
N SER A 188 41.40 75.91 -24.47
CA SER A 188 41.15 76.97 -23.48
C SER A 188 42.35 77.19 -22.55
N LEU A 189 43.07 76.13 -22.17
CA LEU A 189 44.29 76.22 -21.37
C LEU A 189 45.27 75.15 -21.83
N TYR A 190 46.52 75.47 -22.16
CA TYR A 190 47.52 74.46 -22.50
C TYR A 190 48.95 74.94 -22.28
N CYS A 191 49.86 73.99 -22.07
CA CYS A 191 51.31 74.24 -22.02
C CYS A 191 51.93 74.08 -23.42
N VAL A 192 52.95 74.87 -23.72
CA VAL A 192 53.70 74.79 -24.98
C VAL A 192 54.51 73.48 -25.07
N ASP A 193 55.13 73.05 -23.97
CA ASP A 193 55.89 71.80 -23.87
C ASP A 193 55.85 71.20 -22.46
N ASP A 194 56.56 70.08 -22.25
CA ASP A 194 56.59 69.32 -21.01
C ASP A 194 57.35 69.98 -19.85
N SER A 195 58.03 71.11 -20.08
CA SER A 195 58.75 71.83 -19.03
C SER A 195 57.86 72.80 -18.22
N SER A 196 56.62 73.03 -18.68
CA SER A 196 55.67 73.94 -18.04
C SER A 196 54.75 73.24 -17.02
N ASN A 197 54.23 74.00 -16.05
CA ASN A 197 53.36 73.48 -14.99
C ASN A 197 52.13 74.37 -14.75
N ILE A 198 50.98 73.74 -14.48
CA ILE A 198 49.74 74.42 -14.09
C ILE A 198 49.39 74.04 -12.67
N ILE A 199 49.13 75.03 -11.82
CA ILE A 199 48.70 74.84 -10.44
C ILE A 199 47.24 75.22 -10.34
N LEU A 200 46.38 74.25 -10.06
CA LEU A 200 44.96 74.45 -9.80
C LEU A 200 44.74 74.42 -8.29
N ASP A 201 44.45 75.58 -7.71
CA ASP A 201 44.25 75.75 -6.27
C ASP A 201 42.83 76.24 -5.97
N ASN A 202 41.98 75.36 -5.43
CA ASN A 202 40.57 75.65 -5.22
C ASN A 202 39.85 76.09 -6.51
N VAL A 203 39.88 75.22 -7.53
CA VAL A 203 39.43 75.53 -8.90
C VAL A 203 38.29 74.62 -9.34
N LYS A 204 37.27 75.19 -9.97
CA LYS A 204 36.21 74.46 -10.66
C LYS A 204 36.34 74.62 -12.17
N ILE A 205 36.39 73.53 -12.92
CA ILE A 205 36.43 73.54 -14.39
C ILE A 205 35.10 72.97 -14.91
N VAL A 206 34.36 73.79 -15.66
CA VAL A 206 33.10 73.43 -16.32
C VAL A 206 33.38 73.19 -17.80
N LEU A 207 33.42 71.92 -18.20
CA LEU A 207 33.69 71.52 -19.59
C LEU A 207 32.48 71.82 -20.49
N SER A 208 32.73 72.44 -21.65
CA SER A 208 31.73 72.65 -22.71
C SER A 208 31.95 71.77 -23.94
N GLU A 209 33.15 71.20 -24.11
CA GLU A 209 33.47 70.13 -25.07
C GLU A 209 34.59 69.25 -24.48
N ASP A 210 35.00 68.20 -25.21
CA ASP A 210 36.16 67.39 -24.81
C ASP A 210 37.45 68.24 -24.79
N TYR A 211 38.30 68.00 -23.80
CA TYR A 211 39.54 68.72 -23.57
C TYR A 211 40.71 67.75 -23.39
N THR A 212 41.82 68.00 -24.08
CA THR A 212 43.03 67.17 -24.01
C THR A 212 44.21 67.97 -23.48
N PHE A 213 44.78 67.53 -22.36
CA PHE A 213 46.02 68.06 -21.80
C PHE A 213 47.22 67.24 -22.30
N SER A 214 47.94 67.79 -23.28
CA SER A 214 48.98 67.07 -24.03
C SER A 214 50.41 67.28 -23.55
N PHE A 215 50.68 68.38 -22.85
CA PHE A 215 52.05 68.75 -22.45
C PHE A 215 52.05 69.37 -21.06
N GLY A 216 53.15 69.16 -20.33
CA GLY A 216 53.38 69.73 -19.00
C GLY A 216 52.70 68.92 -17.89
N SER A 217 52.65 69.46 -16.68
CA SER A 217 52.01 68.82 -15.52
C SER A 217 50.95 69.70 -14.87
N ILE A 218 50.05 69.07 -14.12
CA ILE A 218 49.04 69.74 -13.29
C ILE A 218 49.27 69.39 -11.82
N GLN A 219 49.30 70.40 -10.96
CA GLN A 219 49.29 70.27 -9.52
C GLN A 219 47.90 70.63 -8.98
N PHE A 220 47.25 69.68 -8.31
CA PHE A 220 45.94 69.87 -7.70
C PHE A 220 46.09 70.15 -6.21
N LEU A 221 45.73 71.36 -5.77
CA LEU A 221 45.79 71.83 -4.39
C LEU A 221 44.38 72.17 -3.88
N ASN A 222 44.13 71.88 -2.60
CA ASN A 222 42.83 72.05 -1.96
C ASN A 222 41.74 71.30 -2.75
N ASP A 223 40.60 71.91 -3.05
CA ASP A 223 39.50 71.27 -3.77
C ASP A 223 39.51 71.65 -5.25
N VAL A 224 39.75 70.69 -6.15
CA VAL A 224 39.64 70.89 -7.60
C VAL A 224 38.49 70.06 -8.15
N GLU A 225 37.54 70.69 -8.83
CA GLU A 225 36.37 70.05 -9.43
C GLU A 225 36.43 70.07 -10.96
N LEU A 226 36.21 68.92 -11.60
CA LEU A 226 35.92 68.79 -13.03
C LEU A 226 34.45 68.43 -13.19
N VAL A 227 33.69 69.26 -13.90
CA VAL A 227 32.24 69.09 -14.09
C VAL A 227 31.83 69.26 -15.55
N GLY A 228 30.66 68.74 -15.91
CA GLY A 228 30.06 68.82 -17.25
C GLY A 228 30.16 67.50 -18.00
N SER A 229 29.26 67.25 -18.95
CA SER A 229 29.07 65.94 -19.61
C SER A 229 30.12 65.58 -20.68
N HIS A 230 31.31 66.16 -20.62
CA HIS A 230 32.39 66.02 -21.61
C HIS A 230 33.62 65.33 -21.02
N THR A 231 34.60 65.05 -21.86
CA THR A 231 35.79 64.27 -21.52
C THR A 231 37.00 65.15 -21.24
N PHE A 232 37.59 65.05 -20.05
CA PHE A 232 38.94 65.49 -19.76
C PHE A 232 39.93 64.37 -20.07
N ILE A 233 40.83 64.57 -21.02
CA ILE A 233 41.83 63.59 -21.47
C ILE A 233 43.22 64.04 -21.03
N TYR A 234 43.90 63.22 -20.22
CA TYR A 234 45.30 63.45 -19.86
C TYR A 234 46.22 62.60 -20.75
N SER A 235 47.02 63.25 -21.60
CA SER A 235 47.94 62.57 -22.53
C SER A 235 49.40 63.02 -22.41
N SER A 236 49.69 63.93 -21.47
CA SER A 236 51.06 64.39 -21.19
C SER A 236 52.00 63.26 -20.78
N SER A 237 53.29 63.42 -21.10
CA SER A 237 54.36 62.52 -20.68
C SER A 237 54.76 62.71 -19.20
N GLN A 238 54.34 63.81 -18.57
CA GLN A 238 54.67 64.15 -17.19
C GLN A 238 53.62 63.61 -16.21
N SER A 239 53.99 63.49 -14.93
CA SER A 239 53.05 63.18 -13.85
C SER A 239 52.34 64.44 -13.36
N SER A 240 51.02 64.38 -13.25
CA SER A 240 50.23 65.33 -12.45
C SER A 240 50.09 64.82 -11.02
N SER A 241 49.96 65.72 -10.06
CA SER A 241 49.99 65.36 -8.64
C SER A 241 48.81 65.93 -7.86
N ILE A 242 48.19 65.10 -7.02
CA ILE A 242 47.24 65.53 -6.00
C ILE A 242 48.04 65.70 -4.72
N HIS A 243 48.10 66.93 -4.21
CA HIS A 243 48.88 67.26 -3.03
C HIS A 243 48.28 66.67 -1.75
N ASN A 244 49.04 66.71 -0.66
CA ASN A 244 48.55 66.34 0.65
C ASN A 244 47.31 67.16 1.04
N HIS A 245 46.35 66.51 1.70
CA HIS A 245 45.04 67.07 2.08
C HIS A 245 44.23 67.71 0.94
N SER A 246 44.61 67.45 -0.31
CA SER A 246 43.96 67.99 -1.50
C SER A 246 43.09 66.93 -2.17
N ARG A 247 42.09 67.36 -2.92
CA ARG A 247 41.08 66.53 -3.56
C ARG A 247 40.86 66.94 -5.00
N LEU A 248 41.03 65.99 -5.92
CA LEU A 248 40.53 66.09 -7.28
C LEU A 248 39.17 65.40 -7.34
N CYS A 249 38.11 66.14 -7.65
CA CYS A 249 36.74 65.65 -7.77
C CYS A 249 36.30 65.69 -9.24
N VAL A 250 35.80 64.57 -9.76
CA VAL A 250 35.18 64.50 -11.09
C VAL A 250 33.71 64.18 -10.90
N THR A 251 32.83 65.06 -11.37
CA THR A 251 31.38 64.95 -11.13
C THR A 251 30.52 65.39 -12.32
N ASP A 252 29.20 65.23 -12.18
CA ASP A 252 28.16 65.75 -13.07
C ASP A 252 28.29 65.20 -14.51
N ASP A 253 28.36 63.87 -14.59
CA ASP A 253 28.47 63.07 -15.82
C ASP A 253 29.78 63.29 -16.60
N CYS A 254 30.75 63.98 -16.01
CA CYS A 254 32.08 64.18 -16.58
C CYS A 254 32.81 62.85 -16.80
N ARG A 255 33.57 62.78 -17.90
CA ARG A 255 34.47 61.66 -18.17
C ARG A 255 35.91 62.11 -17.97
N ILE A 256 36.71 61.35 -17.24
CA ILE A 256 38.15 61.54 -17.15
C ILE A 256 38.86 60.35 -17.80
N ALA A 257 39.73 60.62 -18.77
CA ALA A 257 40.56 59.63 -19.45
C ALA A 257 42.02 59.79 -19.01
N VAL A 258 42.58 58.76 -18.37
CA VAL A 258 43.91 58.81 -17.77
C VAL A 258 44.65 57.48 -17.93
N GLY A 259 45.89 57.51 -18.38
CA GLY A 259 46.78 56.36 -18.38
C GLY A 259 48.20 56.79 -18.74
N ARG A 260 49.15 55.88 -18.64
CA ARG A 260 50.56 56.19 -18.95
C ARG A 260 50.70 56.71 -20.38
N HIS A 261 51.69 57.55 -20.64
CA HIS A 261 51.92 58.08 -21.99
C HIS A 261 52.21 56.96 -23.01
N ASP A 262 52.93 55.93 -22.59
CA ASP A 262 53.15 54.70 -23.34
C ASP A 262 53.05 53.46 -22.44
N GLU A 263 52.86 52.28 -23.03
CA GLU A 263 52.62 51.03 -22.31
C GLU A 263 53.81 50.56 -21.44
N ASN A 264 55.03 51.03 -21.74
CA ASN A 264 56.27 50.62 -21.08
C ASN A 264 56.82 51.66 -20.09
N SER A 265 56.16 52.81 -19.96
CA SER A 265 56.57 53.87 -19.05
C SER A 265 56.38 53.45 -17.59
N ASP A 266 57.33 53.81 -16.72
CA ASP A 266 57.17 53.69 -15.27
C ASP A 266 56.47 54.93 -14.67
N ILE A 267 56.36 56.00 -15.44
CA ILE A 267 55.77 57.27 -15.01
C ILE A 267 54.25 57.15 -14.98
N GLN A 268 53.65 57.35 -13.80
CA GLN A 268 52.19 57.37 -13.66
C GLN A 268 51.65 58.76 -14.02
N PRO A 269 50.57 58.86 -14.80
CA PRO A 269 49.99 60.15 -15.22
C PRO A 269 49.41 60.96 -14.06
N LEU A 270 48.95 60.28 -13.01
CA LEU A 270 48.39 60.88 -11.81
C LEU A 270 49.01 60.21 -10.58
N VAL A 271 49.63 61.00 -9.71
CA VAL A 271 50.27 60.54 -8.47
C VAL A 271 49.67 61.22 -7.24
N PHE A 272 49.60 60.49 -6.14
CA PHE A 272 49.22 61.00 -4.83
C PHE A 272 50.49 61.32 -4.04
N GLU A 273 50.56 62.51 -3.44
CA GLU A 273 51.72 62.90 -2.62
C GLU A 273 51.85 61.99 -1.38
N ASP A 274 50.73 61.75 -0.70
CA ASP A 274 50.63 60.82 0.43
C ASP A 274 49.23 60.21 0.57
N ASN A 275 48.97 59.55 1.70
CA ASN A 275 47.68 58.87 1.98
C ASN A 275 46.52 59.83 2.29
N THR A 276 46.78 61.13 2.44
CA THR A 276 45.77 62.18 2.65
C THR A 276 45.28 62.81 1.35
N SER A 277 45.98 62.57 0.24
CA SER A 277 45.55 62.96 -1.10
C SER A 277 44.34 62.13 -1.55
N CYS A 278 43.34 62.80 -2.15
CA CYS A 278 42.06 62.17 -2.51
C CYS A 278 41.71 62.36 -3.99
N PHE A 279 41.31 61.26 -4.65
CA PHE A 279 40.71 61.30 -5.97
C PHE A 279 39.25 60.84 -5.86
N LYS A 280 38.33 61.80 -5.92
CA LYS A 280 36.90 61.59 -5.78
C LYS A 280 36.23 61.49 -7.15
N LEU A 281 35.49 60.40 -7.34
CA LEU A 281 34.69 60.12 -8.53
C LEU A 281 33.23 60.06 -8.10
N ASP A 282 32.42 60.99 -8.58
CA ASP A 282 31.05 61.18 -8.11
C ASP A 282 30.07 61.39 -9.28
N ASN A 283 29.24 60.41 -9.60
CA ASN A 283 28.36 60.47 -10.79
C ASN A 283 29.15 60.79 -12.09
N CYS A 284 30.17 59.98 -12.42
CA CYS A 284 31.12 60.26 -13.49
C CYS A 284 31.64 58.99 -14.20
N ASN A 285 32.46 59.16 -15.24
CA ASN A 285 33.08 58.08 -16.00
C ASN A 285 34.62 58.14 -15.94
N LEU A 286 35.28 57.12 -15.42
CA LEU A 286 36.74 56.96 -15.46
C LEU A 286 37.13 56.01 -16.60
N LEU A 287 37.88 56.51 -17.57
CA LEU A 287 38.51 55.72 -18.63
C LEU A 287 40.02 55.59 -18.36
N ILE A 288 40.50 54.37 -18.21
CA ILE A 288 41.93 54.06 -18.22
C ILE A 288 42.33 53.67 -19.64
N THR A 289 43.32 54.37 -20.19
CA THR A 289 43.78 54.13 -21.57
C THR A 289 44.51 52.79 -21.69
N GLY A 290 44.80 52.34 -22.92
CA GLY A 290 45.43 51.04 -23.20
C GLY A 290 46.76 50.77 -22.49
N SER A 291 47.44 51.82 -22.04
CA SER A 291 48.70 51.77 -21.30
C SER A 291 48.53 51.54 -19.79
N GLY A 292 47.33 51.68 -19.22
CA GLY A 292 47.06 51.40 -17.80
C GLY A 292 47.49 52.49 -16.82
N ILE A 293 47.23 52.25 -15.53
CA ILE A 293 47.65 53.11 -14.41
C ILE A 293 47.85 52.28 -13.13
N THR A 294 48.79 52.70 -12.29
CA THR A 294 48.97 52.16 -10.94
C THR A 294 48.78 53.27 -9.91
N PHE A 295 47.86 53.07 -8.97
CA PHE A 295 47.75 53.88 -7.78
C PHE A 295 48.51 53.20 -6.64
N SER A 296 49.47 53.89 -6.05
CA SER A 296 50.35 53.37 -5.00
C SER A 296 50.22 54.11 -3.67
N LYS A 297 49.37 55.13 -3.55
CA LYS A 297 49.07 55.84 -2.29
C LYS A 297 47.68 56.47 -2.39
N GLY A 298 47.26 57.16 -1.33
CA GLY A 298 46.07 58.01 -1.35
C GLY A 298 44.76 57.26 -1.20
N THR A 299 43.66 58.01 -1.26
CA THR A 299 42.30 57.48 -1.20
C THR A 299 41.57 57.77 -2.51
N ILE A 300 40.93 56.74 -3.07
CA ILE A 300 40.01 56.87 -4.20
C ILE A 300 38.60 56.70 -3.66
N GLU A 301 37.82 57.78 -3.71
CA GLU A 301 36.47 57.87 -3.17
C GLU A 301 35.45 57.73 -4.30
N LEU A 302 34.51 56.82 -4.14
CA LEU A 302 33.49 56.48 -5.14
C LEU A 302 32.11 56.84 -4.58
N GLU A 303 31.42 57.76 -5.23
CA GLU A 303 30.09 58.27 -4.84
C GLU A 303 29.09 58.20 -6.01
N ARG A 304 27.79 58.07 -5.68
CA ARG A 304 26.67 57.96 -6.65
C ARG A 304 26.98 56.94 -7.76
N SER A 305 26.86 57.28 -9.04
CA SER A 305 27.03 56.34 -10.17
C SER A 305 28.37 56.54 -10.86
N VAL A 306 29.34 55.63 -10.64
CA VAL A 306 30.66 55.72 -11.29
C VAL A 306 30.81 54.60 -12.32
N VAL A 307 31.17 54.93 -13.57
CA VAL A 307 31.54 53.91 -14.56
C VAL A 307 33.06 53.90 -14.71
N VAL A 308 33.67 52.72 -14.62
CA VAL A 308 35.11 52.53 -14.82
C VAL A 308 35.32 51.62 -16.03
N GLU A 309 36.13 52.10 -16.97
CA GLU A 309 36.49 51.42 -18.21
C GLU A 309 38.01 51.34 -18.34
N MET A 310 38.55 50.17 -18.65
CA MET A 310 39.96 50.02 -19.03
C MET A 310 40.01 49.53 -20.48
N GLU A 311 40.75 50.21 -21.35
CA GLU A 311 40.91 49.80 -22.75
C GLU A 311 41.76 48.54 -22.90
N SER A 312 42.72 48.33 -22.00
CA SER A 312 43.60 47.18 -22.05
C SER A 312 42.89 45.86 -21.75
N THR A 313 43.28 44.83 -22.50
CA THR A 313 42.86 43.45 -22.27
C THR A 313 43.89 42.62 -21.49
N SER A 314 45.00 43.24 -21.04
CA SER A 314 46.08 42.63 -20.25
C SER A 314 46.01 43.05 -18.78
N SER A 315 46.33 42.14 -17.85
CA SER A 315 46.41 42.46 -16.42
C SER A 315 47.63 43.33 -16.05
N LEU A 316 48.57 43.56 -16.98
CA LEU A 316 49.72 44.44 -16.75
C LEU A 316 49.39 45.94 -16.98
N ASN A 317 48.45 46.21 -17.89
CA ASN A 317 48.13 47.56 -18.36
C ASN A 317 46.66 47.93 -18.02
N GLY A 318 46.14 47.41 -16.91
CA GLY A 318 44.81 47.75 -16.38
C GLY A 318 44.87 48.86 -15.32
N LEU A 319 43.84 48.90 -14.47
CA LEU A 319 43.83 49.67 -13.22
C LEU A 319 44.46 48.82 -12.11
N ARG A 320 45.66 49.18 -11.66
CA ARG A 320 46.35 48.50 -10.55
C ARG A 320 46.23 49.32 -9.26
N ILE A 321 45.87 48.65 -8.17
CA ILE A 321 45.72 49.22 -6.84
C ILE A 321 46.80 48.59 -5.95
N GLY A 322 47.79 49.38 -5.57
CA GLY A 322 48.92 48.95 -4.75
C GLY A 322 50.06 48.25 -5.49
N THR A 323 51.21 48.19 -4.83
CA THR A 323 52.45 47.58 -5.35
C THR A 323 52.88 46.32 -4.58
N GLY A 324 52.19 45.98 -3.50
CA GLY A 324 52.46 44.84 -2.62
C GLY A 324 53.38 45.21 -1.46
N ILE A 325 53.67 46.50 -1.31
CA ILE A 325 54.50 47.10 -0.27
C ILE A 325 53.58 47.91 0.65
N GLU A 326 53.66 47.69 1.96
CA GLU A 326 52.78 48.32 2.98
C GLU A 326 52.71 49.85 2.90
N ALA A 327 53.86 50.51 2.68
CA ALA A 327 53.95 51.97 2.56
C ALA A 327 53.30 52.51 1.25
N GLU A 328 52.93 51.63 0.33
CA GLU A 328 52.38 51.93 -0.99
C GLU A 328 50.97 51.34 -1.17
N ASP A 329 50.23 51.23 -0.05
CA ASP A 329 48.84 50.82 -0.06
C ASP A 329 47.92 51.99 -0.39
N SER A 330 47.06 51.80 -1.39
CA SER A 330 46.01 52.75 -1.76
C SER A 330 44.66 52.30 -1.22
N VAL A 331 43.86 53.22 -0.69
CA VAL A 331 42.51 52.92 -0.19
C VAL A 331 41.49 53.13 -1.30
N PHE A 332 40.67 52.13 -1.57
CA PHE A 332 39.48 52.25 -2.43
C PHE A 332 38.24 52.30 -1.54
N ARG A 333 37.56 53.44 -1.48
CA ARG A 333 36.41 53.65 -0.59
C ARG A 333 35.12 53.84 -1.38
N PHE A 334 34.15 52.98 -1.09
CA PHE A 334 32.79 53.07 -1.59
C PHE A 334 31.93 53.76 -0.54
N ASP A 335 31.42 54.95 -0.87
CA ASP A 335 30.56 55.69 0.03
C ASP A 335 29.10 55.18 -0.03
N SER A 336 28.29 55.59 0.94
CA SER A 336 26.95 55.05 1.13
C SER A 336 26.08 55.24 -0.12
N GLY A 337 25.58 54.14 -0.68
CA GLY A 337 24.77 54.13 -1.90
C GLY A 337 25.54 54.29 -3.21
N ALA A 338 26.88 54.29 -3.18
CA ALA A 338 27.69 54.29 -4.39
C ALA A 338 27.40 53.05 -5.26
N SER A 339 27.41 53.23 -6.57
CA SER A 339 27.15 52.21 -7.59
C SER A 339 28.23 52.30 -8.67
N VAL A 340 29.25 51.45 -8.53
CA VAL A 340 30.42 51.46 -9.42
C VAL A 340 30.31 50.36 -10.46
N LEU A 341 30.16 50.72 -11.73
CA LEU A 341 30.16 49.80 -12.86
C LEU A 341 31.57 49.63 -13.42
N LEU A 342 32.18 48.47 -13.21
CA LEU A 342 33.34 48.03 -13.98
C LEU A 342 32.84 47.50 -15.32
N ASN A 343 32.89 48.31 -16.38
CA ASN A 343 32.28 47.96 -17.66
C ASN A 343 33.15 46.95 -18.46
N ARG A 344 34.46 47.22 -18.59
CA ARG A 344 35.42 46.37 -19.31
C ARG A 344 36.86 46.51 -18.81
N GLY A 345 37.68 45.48 -19.06
CA GLY A 345 39.12 45.47 -18.82
C GLY A 345 39.53 44.97 -17.42
N TRP A 346 40.81 45.11 -17.06
CA TRP A 346 41.38 44.54 -15.83
C TRP A 346 41.49 45.54 -14.68
N VAL A 347 40.99 45.15 -13.51
CA VAL A 347 41.38 45.70 -12.21
C VAL A 347 42.31 44.70 -11.52
N VAL A 348 43.43 45.16 -10.98
CA VAL A 348 44.38 44.33 -10.23
C VAL A 348 44.53 44.87 -8.82
N TYR A 349 44.16 44.07 -7.84
CA TYR A 349 44.42 44.36 -6.43
C TYR A 349 45.76 43.77 -6.01
N ASN A 350 46.61 44.62 -5.45
CA ASN A 350 47.96 44.29 -5.03
C ASN A 350 48.41 45.22 -3.89
N ASN A 351 47.55 45.56 -2.93
CA ASN A 351 47.99 46.16 -1.67
C ASN A 351 48.60 45.09 -0.76
N TYR A 352 49.51 45.45 0.14
CA TYR A 352 50.07 44.54 1.14
C TYR A 352 49.00 44.12 2.15
N GLU A 353 48.25 45.07 2.69
CA GLU A 353 47.15 44.80 3.63
C GLU A 353 45.86 44.38 2.89
N ALA A 354 45.11 43.47 3.51
CA ALA A 354 43.91 42.91 2.90
C ALA A 354 42.66 43.80 3.02
N ASP A 355 42.66 44.80 3.91
CA ASP A 355 41.49 45.60 4.32
C ASP A 355 41.40 46.99 3.68
N LYS A 356 42.09 47.22 2.56
CA LYS A 356 42.16 48.52 1.89
C LYS A 356 41.02 48.78 0.90
N LEU A 357 40.21 47.75 0.61
CA LEU A 357 38.91 47.91 -0.03
C LEU A 357 37.86 48.18 1.06
N LYS A 358 37.28 49.37 1.08
CA LYS A 358 36.37 49.82 2.15
C LYS A 358 35.01 50.18 1.60
N ALA A 359 33.96 49.82 2.32
CA ALA A 359 32.60 50.29 2.10
C ALA A 359 32.09 50.91 3.40
N THR A 360 31.43 52.07 3.31
CA THR A 360 30.85 52.75 4.48
C THR A 360 29.45 52.25 4.83
N SER A 361 28.85 51.45 3.96
CA SER A 361 27.48 50.92 4.07
C SER A 361 27.33 49.65 3.21
N ASP A 362 26.43 48.76 3.62
CA ASP A 362 26.04 47.56 2.87
C ASP A 362 25.23 47.87 1.59
N THR A 363 24.84 49.13 1.40
CA THR A 363 24.15 49.62 0.19
C THR A 363 25.10 49.98 -0.95
N ALA A 364 26.41 50.06 -0.69
CA ALA A 364 27.42 50.26 -1.73
C ALA A 364 27.44 49.07 -2.70
N ARG A 365 27.60 49.33 -3.99
CA ARG A 365 27.49 48.35 -5.07
C ARG A 365 28.72 48.39 -5.98
N LEU A 366 29.32 47.23 -6.21
CA LEU A 366 30.27 46.99 -7.29
C LEU A 366 29.58 46.13 -8.37
N ILE A 367 29.37 46.69 -9.55
CA ILE A 367 28.73 46.04 -10.69
C ILE A 367 29.80 45.61 -11.69
N ARG A 368 29.84 44.33 -12.03
CA ARG A 368 30.76 43.73 -13.00
C ARG A 368 30.07 43.55 -14.36
N GLY A 369 30.54 44.28 -15.37
CA GLY A 369 30.17 44.12 -16.77
C GLY A 369 30.76 42.86 -17.42
N LEU A 370 30.18 42.39 -18.53
CA LEU A 370 30.55 41.14 -19.23
C LEU A 370 32.06 41.00 -19.49
N ASN A 371 32.73 42.10 -19.84
CA ASN A 371 34.14 42.13 -20.22
C ASN A 371 35.06 42.60 -19.08
N SER A 372 34.54 42.80 -17.88
CA SER A 372 35.33 43.19 -16.71
C SER A 372 36.04 41.98 -16.12
N LYS A 373 37.29 42.18 -15.68
CA LYS A 373 38.15 41.17 -15.08
C LYS A 373 38.78 41.73 -13.80
N ILE A 374 38.83 40.92 -12.74
CA ILE A 374 39.55 41.27 -11.51
C ILE A 374 40.61 40.22 -11.26
N ARG A 375 41.82 40.68 -10.93
CA ARG A 375 42.93 39.85 -10.47
C ARG A 375 43.35 40.27 -9.06
N VAL A 376 43.63 39.28 -8.22
CA VAL A 376 44.03 39.45 -6.83
C VAL A 376 45.42 38.85 -6.68
N ASP A 377 46.44 39.71 -6.54
CA ASP A 377 47.86 39.31 -6.42
C ASP A 377 48.28 39.13 -4.93
N THR A 378 47.53 39.72 -4.00
CA THR A 378 47.70 39.65 -2.53
C THR A 378 46.37 39.36 -1.85
N ASP A 379 46.37 39.00 -0.56
CA ASP A 379 45.11 38.71 0.13
C ASP A 379 44.22 39.96 0.16
N ILE A 380 42.91 39.79 0.00
CA ILE A 380 41.95 40.89 0.00
C ILE A 380 40.68 40.49 0.76
N VAL A 381 40.10 41.44 1.47
CA VAL A 381 38.77 41.34 2.09
C VAL A 381 37.80 42.21 1.30
N PHE A 382 36.75 41.60 0.75
CA PHE A 382 35.57 42.33 0.30
C PHE A 382 34.71 42.64 1.54
N PRO A 383 34.51 43.93 1.87
CA PRO A 383 33.69 44.33 3.01
C PRO A 383 32.21 44.11 2.72
N GLN A 384 31.36 44.30 3.73
CA GLN A 384 29.91 44.27 3.58
C GLN A 384 29.44 45.28 2.52
N MET A 385 29.14 44.78 1.34
CA MET A 385 28.67 45.54 0.18
C MET A 385 27.94 44.60 -0.78
N VAL A 386 27.33 45.16 -1.83
CA VAL A 386 26.70 44.40 -2.90
C VAL A 386 27.68 44.18 -4.06
N LEU A 387 27.92 42.93 -4.42
CA LEU A 387 28.67 42.55 -5.62
C LEU A 387 27.70 42.04 -6.69
N GLU A 388 27.52 42.79 -7.76
CA GLU A 388 26.52 42.52 -8.79
C GLU A 388 27.16 42.16 -10.13
N PHE A 389 26.57 41.20 -10.84
CA PHE A 389 27.05 40.74 -12.14
C PHE A 389 25.97 40.96 -13.20
N THR A 390 26.31 41.64 -14.29
CA THR A 390 25.34 41.92 -15.36
C THR A 390 25.01 40.70 -16.22
N SER A 391 25.84 39.66 -16.17
CA SER A 391 25.68 38.41 -16.91
C SER A 391 26.34 37.25 -16.15
N LEU A 392 25.84 36.03 -16.33
CA LEU A 392 26.49 34.81 -15.84
C LEU A 392 27.80 34.48 -16.57
N LEU A 393 28.07 35.15 -17.69
CA LEU A 393 29.28 34.99 -18.49
C LEU A 393 30.44 35.89 -18.03
N VAL A 394 30.24 36.70 -16.98
CA VAL A 394 31.32 37.51 -16.40
C VAL A 394 32.41 36.58 -15.87
N SER A 395 33.66 36.86 -16.24
CA SER A 395 34.80 36.05 -15.77
C SER A 395 34.92 36.08 -14.24
N PRO A 396 35.16 34.93 -13.59
CA PRO A 396 35.43 34.88 -12.16
C PRO A 396 36.64 35.71 -11.77
N ILE A 397 36.69 36.09 -10.50
CA ILE A 397 37.86 36.78 -9.94
C ILE A 397 39.05 35.80 -9.94
N SER A 398 40.18 36.22 -10.50
CA SER A 398 41.38 35.39 -10.55
C SER A 398 42.26 35.66 -9.33
N VAL A 399 42.39 34.68 -8.45
CA VAL A 399 43.24 34.76 -7.24
C VAL A 399 44.59 34.08 -7.48
N ALA A 400 45.68 34.77 -7.15
CA ALA A 400 47.04 34.23 -7.27
C ALA A 400 47.26 32.99 -6.38
N ALA A 401 48.22 32.15 -6.75
CA ALA A 401 48.51 30.93 -6.00
C ALA A 401 48.92 31.23 -4.55
N GLY A 402 48.30 30.55 -3.59
CA GLY A 402 48.55 30.75 -2.17
C GLY A 402 47.93 32.01 -1.57
N LYS A 403 47.08 32.72 -2.31
CA LYS A 403 46.34 33.90 -1.85
C LYS A 403 44.84 33.62 -1.71
N TYR A 404 44.16 34.48 -0.96
CA TYR A 404 42.74 34.39 -0.67
C TYR A 404 42.00 35.68 -0.98
N LEU A 405 40.81 35.52 -1.56
CA LEU A 405 39.77 36.53 -1.54
C LEU A 405 38.77 36.16 -0.45
N THR A 406 38.68 36.97 0.59
CA THR A 406 37.72 36.77 1.68
C THR A 406 36.49 37.65 1.44
N TYR A 407 35.31 37.04 1.53
CA TYR A 407 34.04 37.75 1.53
C TYR A 407 33.56 37.83 2.99
N ASP A 408 33.27 39.03 3.48
CA ASP A 408 32.74 39.28 4.81
C ASP A 408 31.35 39.91 4.71
N GLY A 409 30.30 39.09 4.82
CA GLY A 409 28.90 39.54 4.68
C GLY A 409 28.57 40.19 3.33
N VAL A 410 29.14 39.68 2.24
CA VAL A 410 28.98 40.29 0.89
C VAL A 410 27.69 39.81 0.25
N LYS A 411 26.85 40.75 -0.22
CA LYS A 411 25.60 40.47 -0.93
C LYS A 411 25.87 40.31 -2.42
N VAL A 412 25.95 39.08 -2.90
CA VAL A 412 26.17 38.76 -4.30
C VAL A 412 24.85 38.71 -5.07
N ARG A 413 24.78 39.42 -6.20
CA ARG A 413 23.64 39.44 -7.13
C ARG A 413 24.07 38.95 -8.51
N LEU A 414 23.57 37.78 -8.89
CA LEU A 414 23.65 37.22 -10.23
C LEU A 414 22.33 37.47 -10.98
N PRO A 415 22.30 37.38 -12.33
CA PRO A 415 21.07 37.56 -13.09
C PRO A 415 19.90 36.65 -12.68
N ASN A 416 20.20 35.46 -12.13
CA ASN A 416 19.21 34.44 -11.75
C ASN A 416 19.33 33.95 -10.29
N ALA A 417 20.20 34.56 -9.48
CA ALA A 417 20.42 34.15 -8.09
C ALA A 417 20.93 35.31 -7.24
N GLY A 418 20.59 35.30 -5.95
CA GLY A 418 21.05 36.29 -4.98
C GLY A 418 21.37 35.60 -3.67
N PHE A 419 22.50 35.96 -3.06
CA PHE A 419 22.95 35.37 -1.80
C PHE A 419 23.90 36.28 -1.04
N GLU A 420 23.88 36.19 0.27
CA GLU A 420 24.91 36.75 1.16
C GLU A 420 25.96 35.69 1.45
N LEU A 421 27.24 36.08 1.44
CA LEU A 421 28.37 35.16 1.53
C LEU A 421 29.41 35.68 2.51
N THR A 422 29.69 34.87 3.53
CA THR A 422 30.90 34.93 4.35
C THR A 422 31.72 33.69 4.05
N SER A 423 32.78 33.82 3.25
CA SER A 423 33.60 32.68 2.81
C SER A 423 34.96 33.11 2.29
N ARG A 424 35.81 32.14 1.92
CA ARG A 424 37.04 32.41 1.17
C ARG A 424 36.96 31.82 -0.23
N GLN A 425 37.40 32.56 -1.23
CA GLN A 425 37.71 32.04 -2.55
C GLN A 425 39.21 31.86 -2.67
N GLN A 426 39.60 30.73 -3.20
CA GLN A 426 40.97 30.45 -3.59
C GLN A 426 40.90 30.02 -5.07
N GLY A 427 41.86 30.45 -5.91
CA GLY A 427 41.76 30.29 -7.37
C GLY A 427 40.50 30.92 -8.00
N GLN A 428 40.02 30.37 -9.12
CA GLN A 428 38.94 30.97 -9.94
C GLN A 428 37.54 30.42 -9.67
N TRP A 429 37.40 29.19 -9.20
CA TRP A 429 36.12 28.47 -9.23
C TRP A 429 35.71 27.82 -7.91
N TYR A 430 36.56 27.84 -6.89
CA TYR A 430 36.32 27.11 -5.64
C TYR A 430 36.24 28.05 -4.44
N TYR A 431 35.18 27.89 -3.68
CA TYR A 431 34.90 28.64 -2.45
C TYR A 431 34.99 27.69 -1.26
N ILE A 432 35.47 28.20 -0.14
CA ILE A 432 35.79 27.46 1.07
C ILE A 432 34.96 28.02 2.22
N LEU A 433 34.13 27.15 2.80
CA LEU A 433 33.52 27.36 4.11
C LEU A 433 34.46 26.72 5.14
N GLY A 434 35.18 27.56 5.90
CA GLY A 434 36.38 27.19 6.64
C GLY A 434 36.19 27.13 8.16
N GLY A 435 34.94 27.11 8.62
CA GLY A 435 34.56 27.20 10.03
C GLY A 435 33.73 28.45 10.29
N ASP A 436 32.55 28.31 10.91
CA ASP A 436 31.61 29.41 11.20
C ASP A 436 31.24 30.30 10.00
N HIS A 437 31.43 29.81 8.77
CA HIS A 437 31.12 30.54 7.54
C HIS A 437 29.65 30.37 7.16
N LEU A 438 29.08 31.38 6.47
CA LEU A 438 27.66 31.46 6.15
C LEU A 438 27.44 31.72 4.65
N ILE A 439 26.48 31.01 4.07
CA ILE A 439 25.82 31.39 2.83
C ILE A 439 24.32 31.50 3.07
N GLU A 440 23.76 32.69 2.83
CA GLU A 440 22.32 32.94 2.93
C GLU A 440 21.72 33.24 1.55
N LEU A 441 20.95 32.29 1.01
CA LEU A 441 20.29 32.36 -0.28
C LEU A 441 19.04 33.24 -0.22
N THR A 442 19.07 34.39 -0.87
CA THR A 442 17.91 35.29 -0.95
C THR A 442 16.99 34.92 -2.12
N SER A 443 17.52 34.36 -3.22
CA SER A 443 16.75 33.94 -4.39
C SER A 443 17.57 33.05 -5.33
N GLY A 444 16.90 32.24 -6.17
CA GLY A 444 17.54 31.47 -7.24
C GLY A 444 18.31 30.25 -6.75
N SER A 445 19.21 29.71 -7.56
CA SER A 445 20.03 28.53 -7.22
C SER A 445 21.51 28.84 -7.24
N LEU A 446 22.24 28.44 -6.19
CA LEU A 446 23.67 28.72 -6.06
C LEU A 446 24.50 27.84 -6.99
N PRO A 447 25.23 28.41 -7.98
CA PRO A 447 26.00 27.62 -8.94
C PRO A 447 27.46 27.38 -8.50
N LEU A 448 27.83 27.74 -7.27
CA LEU A 448 29.22 27.75 -6.81
C LEU A 448 29.73 26.36 -6.44
N VAL A 449 30.98 26.07 -6.78
CA VAL A 449 31.69 24.89 -6.25
C VAL A 449 32.16 25.21 -4.83
N LEU A 450 31.68 24.43 -3.86
CA LEU A 450 31.95 24.62 -2.45
C LEU A 450 32.75 23.45 -1.86
N VAL A 451 33.76 23.81 -1.07
CA VAL A 451 34.46 22.89 -0.17
C VAL A 451 34.19 23.32 1.27
N VAL A 452 33.69 22.40 2.08
CA VAL A 452 33.41 22.63 3.51
C VAL A 452 34.52 22.00 4.34
N GLN A 453 35.08 22.78 5.26
CA GLN A 453 36.14 22.41 6.19
C GLN A 453 35.72 22.85 7.60
N ASN A 454 36.12 22.10 8.61
CA ASN A 454 35.79 22.38 10.02
C ASN A 454 34.27 22.41 10.27
N ASP A 455 33.88 22.81 11.48
CA ASP A 455 32.50 22.85 11.97
C ASP A 455 31.87 24.25 11.94
N GLY A 456 30.57 24.34 12.24
CA GLY A 456 29.85 25.63 12.32
C GLY A 456 29.45 26.26 10.98
N ASN A 457 29.71 25.60 9.84
CA ASN A 457 29.36 26.15 8.53
C ASN A 457 27.87 26.03 8.23
N ILE A 458 27.27 27.07 7.64
CA ILE A 458 25.83 27.16 7.39
C ILE A 458 25.55 27.54 5.92
N ILE A 459 24.63 26.81 5.28
CA ILE A 459 23.97 27.23 4.03
C ILE A 459 22.46 27.26 4.27
N GLN A 460 21.84 28.42 4.16
CA GLN A 460 20.41 28.59 4.45
C GLN A 460 19.71 29.51 3.45
N GLY A 461 18.37 29.60 3.48
CA GLY A 461 17.61 30.63 2.79
C GLY A 461 16.44 30.11 1.93
N LEU A 462 15.98 30.93 0.98
CA LEU A 462 14.81 30.63 0.13
C LEU A 462 15.17 29.98 -1.22
N GLY A 463 16.45 29.96 -1.59
CA GLY A 463 16.94 29.43 -2.86
C GLY A 463 17.21 27.93 -2.88
N GLY A 464 17.83 27.46 -3.96
CA GLY A 464 18.32 26.09 -4.16
C GLY A 464 19.83 26.03 -4.35
N PHE A 465 20.37 24.84 -4.61
CA PHE A 465 21.81 24.64 -4.75
C PHE A 465 22.10 23.78 -5.98
N ALA A 466 23.03 24.23 -6.85
CA ALA A 466 23.32 23.59 -8.13
C ALA A 466 24.81 23.36 -8.41
N GLY A 467 25.73 24.03 -7.70
CA GLY A 467 27.17 23.79 -7.82
C GLY A 467 27.62 22.50 -7.13
N TYR A 468 28.87 22.08 -7.28
CA TYR A 468 29.36 20.87 -6.58
C TYR A 468 29.67 21.16 -5.12
N LEU A 469 29.28 20.28 -4.20
CA LEU A 469 29.56 20.41 -2.76
C LEU A 469 30.40 19.23 -2.27
N THR A 470 31.53 19.54 -1.64
CA THR A 470 32.43 18.55 -1.04
C THR A 470 32.69 18.88 0.42
N LEU A 471 32.41 17.94 1.32
CA LEU A 471 32.95 17.96 2.67
C LEU A 471 34.42 17.49 2.58
N ALA A 472 35.34 18.22 3.19
CA ALA A 472 36.78 17.96 2.99
C ALA A 472 37.25 16.64 3.64
N ASP A 473 36.73 16.35 4.84
CA ASP A 473 37.11 15.20 5.67
C ASP A 473 36.07 14.96 6.78
N SER A 474 36.40 14.10 7.76
CA SER A 474 35.54 13.75 8.88
C SER A 474 35.27 14.88 9.88
N ASN A 475 36.04 15.97 9.85
CA ASN A 475 35.83 17.14 10.71
C ASN A 475 34.93 18.19 10.04
N ALA A 476 34.59 18.01 8.77
CA ALA A 476 33.72 18.93 8.05
C ALA A 476 32.24 18.74 8.46
N GLU A 477 31.62 19.82 8.95
CA GLU A 477 30.20 19.88 9.28
C GLU A 477 29.50 20.98 8.47
N LEU A 478 28.34 20.65 7.90
CA LEU A 478 27.49 21.59 7.18
C LEU A 478 26.06 21.54 7.72
N SER A 479 25.57 22.66 8.24
CA SER A 479 24.15 22.88 8.48
C SER A 479 23.47 23.41 7.22
N CYS A 480 22.52 22.67 6.65
CA CYS A 480 21.80 23.06 5.45
C CYS A 480 20.30 23.28 5.71
N GLY A 481 19.80 24.44 5.25
CA GLY A 481 18.39 24.84 5.41
C GLY A 481 17.92 25.76 4.30
N PHE A 482 17.76 25.23 3.09
CA PHE A 482 17.28 25.97 1.92
C PHE A 482 15.99 25.37 1.35
N ASN A 483 15.16 26.16 0.68
CA ASN A 483 13.77 25.78 0.35
C ASN A 483 13.57 25.07 -1.02
N ASP A 484 14.50 25.23 -1.95
CA ASP A 484 14.42 24.65 -3.31
C ASP A 484 15.35 23.43 -3.46
N LEU A 485 15.37 22.82 -4.64
CA LEU A 485 16.06 21.56 -4.93
C LEU A 485 17.60 21.66 -4.83
N LEU A 486 18.20 20.59 -4.32
CA LEU A 486 19.61 20.26 -4.50
C LEU A 486 19.80 19.55 -5.85
N ARG A 487 20.52 20.18 -6.78
CA ARG A 487 20.68 19.75 -8.18
C ARG A 487 22.03 19.10 -8.49
N SER A 488 22.81 18.77 -7.45
CA SER A 488 24.15 18.22 -7.57
C SER A 488 24.44 17.27 -6.40
N ASN A 489 25.27 16.26 -6.65
CA ASN A 489 25.69 15.34 -5.60
C ASN A 489 26.53 16.06 -4.54
N ILE A 490 26.38 15.62 -3.29
CA ILE A 490 27.28 16.01 -2.20
C ILE A 490 28.29 14.87 -2.00
N LEU A 491 29.58 15.22 -1.99
CA LEU A 491 30.64 14.29 -1.59
C LEU A 491 30.89 14.44 -0.08
N MET A 492 30.59 13.39 0.68
CA MET A 492 30.55 13.41 2.15
C MET A 492 31.91 13.23 2.83
N ASN A 493 32.84 12.44 2.27
CA ASN A 493 34.19 12.17 2.84
C ASN A 493 34.24 11.92 4.38
N ASN A 494 33.25 11.19 4.92
CA ASN A 494 33.02 10.92 6.35
C ASN A 494 32.60 12.14 7.20
N GLY A 495 32.32 13.28 6.59
CA GLY A 495 31.79 14.47 7.24
C GLY A 495 30.31 14.36 7.63
N LYS A 496 29.77 15.46 8.16
CA LYS A 496 28.44 15.53 8.75
C LYS A 496 27.58 16.60 8.08
N ILE A 497 26.34 16.24 7.73
CA ILE A 497 25.29 17.18 7.32
C ILE A 497 24.25 17.27 8.44
N ILE A 498 23.80 18.48 8.76
CA ILE A 498 22.68 18.74 9.68
C ILE A 498 21.58 19.46 8.91
N LEU A 499 20.37 18.90 8.91
CA LEU A 499 19.21 19.54 8.32
C LEU A 499 18.60 20.53 9.32
N THR A 500 18.54 21.80 8.93
CA THR A 500 17.78 22.84 9.64
C THR A 500 16.43 23.13 8.97
N ARG A 501 16.17 22.52 7.80
CA ARG A 501 14.89 22.44 7.06
C ARG A 501 14.84 21.15 6.23
N ASP A 502 13.69 20.84 5.64
CA ASP A 502 13.54 19.71 4.71
C ASP A 502 14.49 19.85 3.51
N LEU A 503 15.22 18.77 3.18
CA LEU A 503 16.12 18.71 2.04
C LEU A 503 15.49 17.92 0.90
N LYS A 504 15.37 18.55 -0.27
CA LYS A 504 14.79 17.95 -1.49
C LYS A 504 15.86 17.79 -2.56
N LEU A 505 16.04 16.55 -3.03
CA LEU A 505 16.98 16.22 -4.11
C LEU A 505 16.28 16.32 -5.48
N ASP A 506 16.99 16.83 -6.48
CA ASP A 506 16.56 16.78 -7.88
C ASP A 506 16.76 15.37 -8.47
N LYS A 507 16.41 15.21 -9.76
CA LYS A 507 16.59 13.97 -10.50
C LYS A 507 18.04 13.48 -10.46
N ASP A 508 18.21 12.18 -10.21
CA ASP A 508 19.51 11.47 -10.24
C ASP A 508 20.52 11.92 -9.17
N ILE A 509 20.10 12.72 -8.17
CA ILE A 509 20.98 13.25 -7.12
C ILE A 509 21.05 12.31 -5.91
N ILE A 510 22.28 12.08 -5.41
CA ILE A 510 22.60 11.27 -4.23
C ILE A 510 23.69 11.92 -3.38
N LEU A 511 23.83 11.45 -2.13
CA LEU A 511 25.04 11.67 -1.35
C LEU A 511 26.06 10.58 -1.74
N THR A 512 27.28 10.99 -2.02
CA THR A 512 28.40 10.11 -2.40
C THR A 512 29.48 10.14 -1.33
N GLY A 513 30.13 9.00 -1.10
CA GLY A 513 31.05 8.85 0.04
C GLY A 513 30.29 8.63 1.36
N SER A 514 30.89 7.87 2.27
CA SER A 514 30.27 7.61 3.58
C SER A 514 30.22 8.88 4.44
N GLY A 515 29.31 8.94 5.40
CA GLY A 515 29.21 10.06 6.33
C GLY A 515 27.97 9.99 7.23
N ARG A 516 27.72 11.09 7.94
CA ARG A 516 26.58 11.20 8.87
C ARG A 516 25.60 12.26 8.39
N VAL A 517 24.31 11.95 8.48
CA VAL A 517 23.22 12.89 8.17
C VAL A 517 22.30 12.98 9.37
N ASP A 518 22.24 14.15 9.97
CA ASP A 518 21.29 14.48 11.03
C ASP A 518 20.07 15.16 10.42
N ILE A 519 18.97 14.41 10.33
CA ILE A 519 17.70 14.92 9.80
C ILE A 519 16.84 15.56 10.91
N GLY A 520 17.15 15.37 12.19
CA GLY A 520 16.33 15.87 13.30
C GLY A 520 14.85 15.53 13.15
N THR A 521 13.99 16.55 13.05
CA THR A 521 12.54 16.43 12.81
C THR A 521 12.14 16.69 11.34
N HIS A 522 13.10 16.83 10.44
CA HIS A 522 12.91 17.25 9.04
C HIS A 522 12.81 16.07 8.08
N GLN A 523 12.49 16.38 6.82
CA GLN A 523 12.37 15.40 5.75
C GLN A 523 13.59 15.41 4.81
N PHE A 524 14.10 14.23 4.48
CA PHE A 524 15.04 14.00 3.39
C PHE A 524 14.30 13.38 2.21
N ILE A 525 14.11 14.14 1.13
CA ILE A 525 13.23 13.77 0.01
C ILE A 525 14.08 13.50 -1.23
N PHE A 526 14.00 12.27 -1.75
CA PHE A 526 14.72 11.86 -2.96
C PHE A 526 14.05 12.38 -4.25
N GLY A 527 14.82 12.48 -5.35
CA GLY A 527 14.29 12.81 -6.67
C GLY A 527 13.43 11.68 -7.29
N PRO A 528 12.72 11.95 -8.39
CA PRO A 528 11.74 11.04 -8.99
C PRO A 528 12.36 9.97 -9.92
N SER A 529 13.63 9.59 -9.72
CA SER A 529 14.32 8.61 -10.58
C SER A 529 14.84 7.44 -9.79
N ASP A 530 15.01 6.31 -10.48
CA ASP A 530 15.57 5.11 -9.87
C ASP A 530 17.04 5.33 -9.52
N LEU A 531 17.40 5.03 -8.28
CA LEU A 531 18.73 5.30 -7.74
C LEU A 531 19.41 4.02 -7.27
N THR A 532 20.73 4.01 -7.30
CA THR A 532 21.58 3.01 -6.63
C THR A 532 22.46 3.69 -5.61
N TRP A 533 22.39 3.27 -4.35
CA TRP A 533 23.09 3.88 -3.24
C TRP A 533 24.23 2.99 -2.73
N THR A 534 25.46 3.46 -2.91
CA THR A 534 26.69 2.70 -2.62
C THR A 534 27.45 3.18 -1.40
N SER A 535 27.00 4.27 -0.76
CA SER A 535 27.72 4.91 0.36
C SER A 535 27.07 4.61 1.70
N THR A 536 27.88 4.32 2.72
CA THR A 536 27.40 4.05 4.08
C THR A 536 26.97 5.35 4.77
N ILE A 537 25.76 5.39 5.33
CA ILE A 537 25.24 6.59 6.01
C ILE A 537 24.75 6.23 7.41
N ASP A 538 25.16 7.04 8.39
CA ASP A 538 24.56 7.07 9.72
C ASP A 538 23.49 8.17 9.78
N TRP A 539 22.25 7.76 9.93
CA TRP A 539 21.08 8.62 10.05
C TRP A 539 20.81 8.92 11.53
N LEU A 540 21.02 10.18 11.93
CA LEU A 540 20.53 10.69 13.21
C LEU A 540 19.16 11.33 12.97
N SER A 541 18.18 11.01 13.81
CA SER A 541 16.81 11.48 13.65
C SER A 541 16.12 11.60 15.00
N ASN A 542 15.17 12.51 15.10
CA ASN A 542 14.24 12.66 16.20
C ASN A 542 12.82 12.79 15.63
N ASN A 543 12.30 11.69 15.09
CA ASN A 543 11.02 11.62 14.36
C ASN A 543 11.02 12.30 12.97
N GLY A 544 12.19 12.46 12.35
CA GLY A 544 12.32 12.87 10.94
C GLY A 544 11.88 11.78 9.95
N SER A 545 11.85 12.13 8.67
CA SER A 545 11.45 11.20 7.61
C SER A 545 12.39 11.17 6.40
N ILE A 546 12.46 10.01 5.76
CA ILE A 546 13.12 9.82 4.47
C ILE A 546 12.06 9.41 3.46
N ASN A 547 11.91 10.18 2.38
CA ASN A 547 10.84 9.99 1.41
C ASN A 547 11.41 9.56 0.06
N PHE A 548 11.03 8.37 -0.41
CA PHE A 548 11.34 7.87 -1.75
C PHE A 548 10.23 8.24 -2.73
N ASN A 549 10.62 8.72 -3.91
CA ASN A 549 9.70 9.02 -5.01
C ASN A 549 9.84 8.03 -6.20
N SER A 550 10.79 7.09 -6.14
CA SER A 550 11.03 6.02 -7.13
C SER A 550 11.74 4.83 -6.48
N LYS A 551 12.24 3.87 -7.26
CA LYS A 551 13.00 2.72 -6.74
C LYS A 551 14.36 3.14 -6.19
N MET A 552 14.68 2.69 -4.98
CA MET A 552 15.99 2.84 -4.33
C MET A 552 16.68 1.48 -4.21
N SER A 553 17.80 1.27 -4.89
CA SER A 553 18.63 0.05 -4.74
C SER A 553 19.78 0.30 -3.77
N LEU A 554 19.72 -0.27 -2.57
CA LEU A 554 20.72 -0.08 -1.53
C LEU A 554 21.82 -1.17 -1.64
N ALA A 555 23.06 -0.75 -1.88
CA ALA A 555 24.23 -1.64 -1.99
C ALA A 555 25.27 -1.41 -0.86
N SER A 556 24.86 -0.74 0.22
CA SER A 556 25.71 -0.39 1.36
C SER A 556 24.87 -0.39 2.65
N THR A 557 25.46 0.05 3.77
CA THR A 557 24.80 0.03 5.07
C THR A 557 24.19 1.40 5.40
N TRP A 558 22.92 1.42 5.79
CA TRP A 558 22.29 2.56 6.47
C TRP A 558 22.06 2.21 7.94
N THR A 559 22.60 3.03 8.84
CA THR A 559 22.43 2.88 10.29
C THR A 559 21.46 3.94 10.80
N PHE A 560 20.51 3.58 11.64
CA PHE A 560 19.54 4.49 12.25
C PHE A 560 19.75 4.55 13.76
N SER A 561 20.19 5.71 14.26
CA SER A 561 20.45 5.96 15.69
C SER A 561 19.35 6.79 16.38
N GLY A 562 18.19 6.95 15.73
CA GLY A 562 17.04 7.65 16.29
C GLY A 562 15.76 7.43 15.48
N ASP A 563 14.61 7.70 16.10
CA ASP A 563 13.29 7.35 15.55
C ASP A 563 13.08 7.97 14.17
N THR A 564 12.78 7.14 13.17
CA THR A 564 12.72 7.57 11.76
C THR A 564 11.56 6.92 11.02
N THR A 565 10.92 7.67 10.13
CA THR A 565 9.95 7.13 9.16
C THR A 565 10.50 7.14 7.74
N ILE A 566 10.53 5.98 7.10
CA ILE A 566 10.78 5.83 5.66
C ILE A 566 9.44 5.76 4.94
N PHE A 567 9.14 6.77 4.12
CA PHE A 567 7.92 6.86 3.31
C PHE A 567 8.24 6.50 1.85
N GLY A 568 7.66 5.42 1.33
CA GLY A 568 7.96 4.94 -0.02
C GLY A 568 7.07 5.50 -1.13
N ASP A 569 5.93 6.09 -0.79
CA ASP A 569 4.85 6.47 -1.72
C ASP A 569 4.47 5.38 -2.75
N GLY A 570 4.54 4.11 -2.35
CA GLY A 570 4.30 2.94 -3.20
C GLY A 570 5.53 2.45 -3.99
N GLY A 571 6.68 3.11 -3.83
CA GLY A 571 7.96 2.75 -4.43
C GLY A 571 8.57 1.45 -3.90
N VAL A 572 9.81 1.17 -4.34
CA VAL A 572 10.55 -0.06 -4.02
C VAL A 572 11.88 0.30 -3.37
N LEU A 573 12.15 -0.25 -2.18
CA LEU A 573 13.48 -0.29 -1.59
C LEU A 573 14.04 -1.69 -1.81
N HIS A 574 15.02 -1.80 -2.70
CA HIS A 574 15.66 -3.04 -3.08
C HIS A 574 17.00 -3.21 -2.36
N PHE A 575 17.15 -4.27 -1.58
CA PHE A 575 18.44 -4.67 -1.01
C PHE A 575 19.26 -5.39 -2.07
N ALA A 576 20.35 -4.75 -2.52
CA ALA A 576 21.37 -5.41 -3.35
C ALA A 576 22.25 -6.33 -2.48
N ASP A 577 23.23 -7.02 -3.07
CA ASP A 577 23.97 -8.10 -2.40
C ASP A 577 24.63 -7.71 -1.07
N THR A 578 25.09 -6.47 -0.93
CA THR A 578 25.72 -5.92 0.29
C THR A 578 24.83 -4.90 1.03
N GLY A 579 23.59 -4.69 0.57
CA GLY A 579 22.68 -3.70 1.15
C GLY A 579 22.20 -4.08 2.55
N GLN A 580 22.32 -3.20 3.53
CA GLN A 580 21.85 -3.45 4.89
C GLN A 580 21.21 -2.21 5.52
N ILE A 581 20.14 -2.41 6.29
CA ILE A 581 19.58 -1.44 7.21
C ILE A 581 19.79 -1.96 8.64
N VAL A 582 20.40 -1.12 9.46
CA VAL A 582 20.73 -1.41 10.86
C VAL A 582 20.00 -0.41 11.74
N VAL A 583 19.26 -0.91 12.72
CA VAL A 583 18.52 -0.11 13.70
C VAL A 583 19.23 -0.25 15.06
N GLU A 584 19.68 0.86 15.65
CA GLU A 584 20.32 0.84 16.96
C GLU A 584 19.36 0.46 18.10
N ASP A 585 19.90 0.07 19.26
CA ASP A 585 19.09 -0.30 20.42
C ASP A 585 18.20 0.87 20.88
N GLY A 586 16.95 0.56 21.22
CA GLY A 586 15.94 1.54 21.63
C GLY A 586 15.34 2.39 20.51
N VAL A 587 15.74 2.20 19.25
CA VAL A 587 15.25 2.99 18.10
C VAL A 587 14.01 2.35 17.46
N THR A 588 13.05 3.19 17.06
CA THR A 588 11.91 2.80 16.23
C THR A 588 12.10 3.22 14.76
N LEU A 589 12.18 2.24 13.86
CA LEU A 589 12.19 2.49 12.41
C LEU A 589 10.85 2.11 11.79
N LYS A 590 10.19 3.06 11.15
CA LYS A 590 8.89 2.85 10.50
C LYS A 590 9.00 2.88 8.98
N PHE A 591 8.58 1.82 8.32
CA PHE A 591 8.39 1.78 6.86
C PHE A 591 6.91 2.00 6.55
N LYS A 592 6.60 2.92 5.64
CA LYS A 592 5.23 3.27 5.25
C LYS A 592 5.04 3.33 3.74
N ASN A 593 4.01 2.65 3.22
CA ASN A 593 3.65 2.63 1.80
C ASN A 593 4.85 2.26 0.91
N LEU A 594 5.42 1.07 1.07
CA LEU A 594 6.69 0.69 0.44
C LEU A 594 6.74 -0.81 0.12
N CYS A 595 7.42 -1.18 -0.96
CA CYS A 595 7.84 -2.55 -1.20
C CYS A 595 9.31 -2.75 -0.76
N LEU A 596 9.55 -3.66 0.19
CA LEU A 596 10.89 -4.11 0.60
C LEU A 596 11.26 -5.35 -0.23
N CYS A 597 12.15 -5.18 -1.21
CA CYS A 597 12.50 -6.24 -2.16
C CYS A 597 13.93 -6.73 -1.95
N GLY A 598 14.16 -8.04 -2.05
CA GLY A 598 15.51 -8.61 -1.93
C GLY A 598 15.90 -8.95 -0.49
N LEU A 599 14.93 -9.14 0.42
CA LEU A 599 15.20 -9.52 1.80
C LEU A 599 15.84 -10.92 1.84
N LYS A 600 17.03 -11.03 2.44
CA LYS A 600 17.75 -12.26 2.75
C LYS A 600 18.66 -12.04 3.98
N GLU A 601 19.09 -13.12 4.60
CA GLU A 601 20.06 -13.11 5.71
C GLU A 601 19.70 -12.06 6.79
N ASN A 602 20.52 -11.02 6.94
CA ASN A 602 20.40 -9.95 7.93
C ASN A 602 20.32 -8.56 7.27
N ASN A 603 19.70 -8.44 6.08
CA ASN A 603 19.60 -7.15 5.38
C ASN A 603 18.83 -6.09 6.16
N LEU A 604 17.92 -6.48 7.05
CA LEU A 604 17.21 -5.60 7.96
C LEU A 604 17.41 -6.15 9.38
N LYS A 605 18.13 -5.44 10.24
CA LYS A 605 18.46 -5.95 11.58
C LYS A 605 18.44 -4.87 12.65
N CYS A 606 18.23 -5.33 13.86
CA CYS A 606 18.27 -4.55 15.09
C CYS A 606 19.55 -4.87 15.86
N LEU A 607 20.12 -3.91 16.60
CA LEU A 607 21.29 -4.13 17.44
C LEU A 607 20.95 -4.45 18.91
N GLY A 608 19.72 -4.22 19.35
CA GLY A 608 19.27 -4.54 20.70
C GLY A 608 17.77 -4.82 20.78
N ASN A 609 17.34 -5.46 21.88
CA ASN A 609 15.95 -5.87 22.04
C ASN A 609 14.99 -4.70 22.31
N GLY A 610 15.50 -3.51 22.61
CA GLY A 610 14.68 -2.31 22.79
C GLY A 610 14.20 -1.70 21.46
N SER A 611 14.76 -2.10 20.32
CA SER A 611 14.41 -1.52 19.02
C SER A 611 13.18 -2.17 18.38
N LYS A 612 12.46 -1.37 17.59
CA LYS A 612 11.17 -1.73 17.00
C LYS A 612 11.12 -1.39 15.50
N ILE A 613 10.66 -2.32 14.68
CA ILE A 613 10.39 -2.08 13.26
C ILE A 613 8.88 -2.04 13.01
N ILE A 614 8.37 -0.91 12.52
CA ILE A 614 6.96 -0.75 12.16
C ILE A 614 6.80 -0.90 10.65
N LEU A 615 5.93 -1.81 10.22
CA LEU A 615 5.57 -1.98 8.81
C LEU A 615 4.13 -1.51 8.62
N GLU A 616 3.93 -0.36 7.96
CA GLU A 616 2.60 0.21 7.66
C GLU A 616 2.33 0.17 6.16
N ASN A 617 1.41 -0.69 5.70
CA ASN A 617 1.12 -0.84 4.27
C ASN A 617 2.40 -1.19 3.45
N VAL A 618 3.02 -2.32 3.79
CA VAL A 618 4.33 -2.75 3.25
C VAL A 618 4.26 -4.14 2.64
N SER A 619 4.92 -4.36 1.50
CA SER A 619 5.12 -5.70 0.92
C SER A 619 6.59 -6.09 1.00
N GLY A 620 6.92 -7.13 1.76
CA GLY A 620 8.25 -7.75 1.81
C GLY A 620 8.38 -8.91 0.83
N ILE A 621 9.42 -8.91 -0.01
CA ILE A 621 9.71 -9.96 -0.98
C ILE A 621 11.05 -10.62 -0.62
N LEU A 622 11.00 -11.89 -0.25
CA LEU A 622 12.14 -12.72 0.14
C LEU A 622 12.88 -13.23 -1.09
N PHE A 623 14.19 -13.04 -1.14
CA PHE A 623 15.10 -13.56 -2.19
C PHE A 623 16.07 -14.63 -1.67
N GLY A 624 16.06 -14.87 -0.36
CA GLY A 624 16.77 -15.91 0.34
C GLY A 624 16.15 -16.11 1.73
N ASP A 625 16.61 -17.11 2.46
CA ASP A 625 16.16 -17.29 3.84
C ASP A 625 16.59 -16.08 4.69
N TYR A 626 15.66 -15.58 5.50
CA TYR A 626 15.84 -14.38 6.32
C TYR A 626 15.60 -14.72 7.78
N THR A 627 16.50 -14.28 8.66
CA THR A 627 16.41 -14.51 10.10
C THR A 627 16.30 -13.17 10.84
N PHE A 628 15.34 -13.07 11.75
CA PHE A 628 15.20 -11.93 12.64
C PHE A 628 15.32 -12.37 14.10
N ASP A 629 16.43 -12.01 14.74
CA ASP A 629 16.85 -12.53 16.06
C ASP A 629 16.85 -11.49 17.18
N THR A 630 16.62 -10.21 16.85
CA THR A 630 16.77 -9.08 17.78
C THR A 630 15.70 -8.02 17.52
N GLY A 631 15.09 -7.47 18.57
CA GLY A 631 14.03 -6.45 18.46
C GLY A 631 12.66 -7.02 18.09
N SER A 632 11.67 -6.19 17.74
CA SER A 632 10.31 -6.66 17.39
C SER A 632 9.73 -5.98 16.14
N PHE A 633 8.76 -6.65 15.50
CA PHE A 633 7.94 -6.06 14.44
C PHE A 633 6.59 -5.57 14.97
N TYR A 634 6.06 -4.53 14.34
CA TYR A 634 4.71 -4.02 14.54
C TYR A 634 4.02 -3.81 13.19
N PHE A 635 3.03 -4.64 12.90
CA PHE A 635 2.36 -4.69 11.60
C PHE A 635 1.09 -3.82 11.62
N VAL A 636 0.98 -2.86 10.70
CA VAL A 636 -0.12 -1.88 10.62
C VAL A 636 -0.71 -1.84 9.22
N ARG A 637 -2.05 -1.80 9.12
CA ARG A 637 -2.79 -1.96 7.85
C ARG A 637 -2.40 -3.30 7.19
N ASN A 638 -2.10 -3.30 5.89
CA ASN A 638 -1.80 -4.52 5.15
C ASN A 638 -0.29 -4.73 5.07
N VAL A 639 0.21 -5.85 5.57
CA VAL A 639 1.62 -6.24 5.42
C VAL A 639 1.69 -7.60 4.77
N ASP A 640 2.39 -7.69 3.64
CA ASP A 640 2.60 -8.95 2.92
C ASP A 640 4.04 -9.43 3.08
N LEU A 641 4.26 -10.73 3.27
CA LEU A 641 5.54 -11.41 3.11
C LEU A 641 5.41 -12.48 2.01
N LYS A 642 6.21 -12.35 0.96
CA LYS A 642 6.12 -13.12 -0.30
C LYS A 642 7.45 -13.74 -0.72
N GLY A 643 7.38 -14.73 -1.60
CA GLY A 643 8.54 -15.38 -2.25
C GLY A 643 8.79 -16.79 -1.73
N SER A 644 9.57 -17.62 -2.42
CA SER A 644 9.68 -19.06 -2.13
C SER A 644 10.67 -19.44 -1.01
N TYR A 645 10.98 -18.52 -0.10
CA TYR A 645 12.01 -18.68 0.93
C TYR A 645 11.42 -18.59 2.34
N SER A 646 12.26 -18.88 3.35
CA SER A 646 11.83 -18.92 4.74
C SER A 646 12.10 -17.61 5.48
N PHE A 647 11.11 -17.16 6.26
CA PHE A 647 11.27 -16.13 7.28
C PHE A 647 11.32 -16.82 8.65
N LEU A 648 12.46 -16.75 9.34
CA LEU A 648 12.68 -17.31 10.66
C LEU A 648 12.66 -16.21 11.73
N TYR A 649 11.74 -16.31 12.69
CA TYR A 649 11.67 -15.41 13.84
C TYR A 649 12.31 -16.05 15.08
N GLU A 650 13.43 -15.50 15.55
CA GLU A 650 14.23 -16.01 16.67
C GLU A 650 14.41 -14.97 17.80
N SER A 651 13.73 -13.82 17.70
CA SER A 651 13.85 -12.74 18.67
C SER A 651 13.28 -13.11 20.05
N TYR A 652 13.90 -12.54 21.09
CA TYR A 652 13.42 -12.59 22.48
C TYR A 652 12.22 -11.69 22.76
N MET A 653 11.79 -10.90 21.77
CA MET A 653 10.67 -9.97 21.90
C MET A 653 9.44 -10.50 21.17
N THR A 654 8.25 -10.06 21.60
CA THR A 654 6.98 -10.33 20.91
C THR A 654 6.77 -9.32 19.78
N SER A 655 6.42 -9.79 18.58
CA SER A 655 5.92 -8.94 17.50
C SER A 655 4.40 -8.81 17.57
N THR A 656 3.84 -7.70 17.09
CA THR A 656 2.41 -7.38 17.26
C THR A 656 1.75 -7.11 15.91
N ILE A 657 0.58 -7.71 15.67
CA ILE A 657 -0.34 -7.29 14.59
C ILE A 657 -1.33 -6.30 15.19
N ALA A 658 -1.32 -5.07 14.70
CA ALA A 658 -2.16 -4.00 15.23
C ALA A 658 -3.67 -4.23 14.97
N CYS A 659 -4.54 -3.46 15.63
CA CYS A 659 -5.98 -3.51 15.36
C CYS A 659 -6.26 -3.18 13.89
N GLN A 660 -7.27 -3.84 13.30
CA GLN A 660 -7.69 -3.66 11.91
C GLN A 660 -6.56 -3.83 10.88
N SER A 661 -5.54 -4.63 11.21
CA SER A 661 -4.37 -4.87 10.38
C SER A 661 -4.24 -6.34 10.01
N GLU A 662 -3.59 -6.62 8.89
CA GLU A 662 -3.41 -7.95 8.32
C GLU A 662 -1.92 -8.19 8.04
N LEU A 663 -1.38 -9.28 8.58
CA LEU A 663 -0.12 -9.87 8.12
C LEU A 663 -0.46 -11.04 7.19
N LYS A 664 -0.08 -10.97 5.91
CA LYS A 664 -0.30 -12.02 4.93
C LYS A 664 1.01 -12.68 4.53
N ILE A 665 1.07 -14.00 4.60
CA ILE A 665 2.17 -14.83 4.11
C ILE A 665 1.70 -15.50 2.81
N ALA A 666 2.43 -15.28 1.72
CA ALA A 666 1.99 -15.69 0.39
C ALA A 666 3.12 -16.10 -0.57
N ASP A 667 2.76 -16.52 -1.78
CA ASP A 667 3.67 -16.82 -2.89
C ASP A 667 4.78 -17.84 -2.52
N LYS A 668 4.37 -18.92 -1.86
CA LYS A 668 5.23 -20.03 -1.39
C LYS A 668 6.22 -19.69 -0.28
N ALA A 669 6.04 -18.53 0.37
CA ALA A 669 6.86 -18.18 1.54
C ALA A 669 6.61 -19.16 2.67
N THR A 670 7.64 -19.40 3.48
CA THR A 670 7.50 -20.21 4.69
C THR A 670 7.78 -19.35 5.90
N ILE A 671 6.81 -19.17 6.80
CA ILE A 671 7.07 -18.53 8.10
C ILE A 671 7.41 -19.61 9.13
N LYS A 672 8.57 -19.48 9.77
CA LYS A 672 9.04 -20.35 10.86
C LYS A 672 9.12 -19.53 12.16
N ILE A 673 8.34 -19.92 13.16
CA ILE A 673 8.12 -19.10 14.36
C ILE A 673 7.84 -19.97 15.60
N GLY A 674 8.32 -19.55 16.76
CA GLY A 674 8.03 -20.20 18.04
C GLY A 674 8.62 -19.41 19.21
N ARG A 675 8.31 -19.82 20.45
CA ARG A 675 8.77 -19.13 21.65
C ARG A 675 10.29 -19.10 21.78
N LYS A 676 10.80 -17.95 22.22
CA LYS A 676 12.20 -17.81 22.65
C LYS A 676 12.23 -17.54 24.15
N ASN A 677 12.87 -18.42 24.94
CA ASN A 677 12.87 -18.35 26.41
C ASN A 677 11.46 -18.21 27.04
N GLY A 678 10.45 -18.84 26.45
CA GLY A 678 9.07 -18.80 26.92
C GLY A 678 8.28 -17.55 26.53
N VAL A 679 8.88 -16.59 25.83
CA VAL A 679 8.18 -15.40 25.30
C VAL A 679 7.42 -15.77 24.03
N GLU A 680 6.16 -15.36 23.93
CA GLU A 680 5.35 -15.57 22.72
C GLU A 680 5.91 -14.72 21.56
N PRO A 681 6.11 -15.29 20.37
CA PRO A 681 6.77 -14.58 19.28
C PRO A 681 5.85 -13.61 18.55
N LEU A 682 4.53 -13.83 18.60
CA LEU A 682 3.52 -13.04 17.90
C LEU A 682 2.28 -12.85 18.79
N GLU A 683 1.80 -11.61 18.86
CA GLU A 683 0.54 -11.26 19.51
C GLU A 683 -0.40 -10.49 18.55
N PHE A 684 -1.69 -10.63 18.79
CA PHE A 684 -2.75 -9.88 18.11
C PHE A 684 -3.24 -8.80 19.07
N GLU A 685 -3.27 -7.53 18.65
CA GLU A 685 -3.69 -6.43 19.51
C GLU A 685 -5.14 -6.62 19.97
N ASN A 686 -6.04 -7.01 19.05
CA ASN A 686 -7.42 -7.39 19.36
C ASN A 686 -8.00 -8.37 18.33
N ILE A 687 -9.30 -8.68 18.43
CA ILE A 687 -10.01 -9.61 17.53
C ILE A 687 -10.06 -9.16 16.05
N SER A 688 -9.79 -7.88 15.76
CA SER A 688 -9.80 -7.36 14.38
C SER A 688 -8.45 -7.49 13.67
N SER A 689 -7.41 -7.91 14.39
CA SER A 689 -6.09 -8.23 13.86
C SER A 689 -6.13 -9.57 13.12
N LYS A 690 -5.49 -9.66 11.95
CA LYS A 690 -5.58 -10.80 11.03
C LYS A 690 -4.22 -11.35 10.64
N LEU A 691 -4.11 -12.66 10.54
CA LEU A 691 -2.97 -13.37 9.97
C LEU A 691 -3.47 -14.27 8.83
N THR A 692 -3.02 -14.01 7.61
CA THR A 692 -3.50 -14.70 6.41
C THR A 692 -2.40 -15.56 5.82
N PHE A 693 -2.71 -16.80 5.50
CA PHE A 693 -1.84 -17.76 4.82
C PHE A 693 -2.41 -18.08 3.44
N ASP A 694 -1.62 -17.91 2.38
CA ASP A 694 -2.07 -18.05 0.99
C ASP A 694 -1.01 -18.73 0.10
N ASP A 695 -1.22 -20.02 -0.25
CA ASP A 695 -0.23 -20.83 -0.99
C ASP A 695 1.17 -20.78 -0.34
N CYS A 696 1.29 -21.17 0.93
CA CYS A 696 2.48 -20.93 1.75
C CYS A 696 2.75 -22.04 2.79
N GLY A 697 3.91 -21.96 3.44
CA GLY A 697 4.32 -22.84 4.55
C GLY A 697 4.24 -22.15 5.91
N PHE A 698 3.82 -22.88 6.93
CA PHE A 698 3.76 -22.44 8.32
C PHE A 698 4.42 -23.47 9.24
N ILE A 699 5.56 -23.11 9.81
CA ILE A 699 6.35 -24.00 10.67
C ILE A 699 6.38 -23.45 12.10
N ILE A 700 5.98 -24.26 13.06
CA ILE A 700 6.15 -23.98 14.49
C ILE A 700 7.42 -24.66 15.00
N THR A 701 8.31 -23.91 15.64
CA THR A 701 9.56 -24.48 16.18
C THR A 701 9.28 -25.39 17.38
N THR A 702 10.29 -26.13 17.82
CA THR A 702 10.21 -27.07 18.97
C THR A 702 9.72 -26.46 20.29
N SER A 703 9.74 -25.14 20.40
CA SER A 703 9.30 -24.37 21.57
C SER A 703 7.79 -24.09 21.61
N GLY A 704 7.08 -24.32 20.51
CA GLY A 704 5.65 -24.04 20.35
C GLY A 704 5.31 -22.55 20.28
N MET A 705 4.02 -22.25 20.20
CA MET A 705 3.46 -20.90 20.40
C MET A 705 1.98 -20.95 20.79
N ASN A 706 1.50 -19.93 21.51
CA ASN A 706 0.08 -19.71 21.78
C ASN A 706 -0.47 -18.55 20.95
N LEU A 707 -1.64 -18.73 20.37
CA LEU A 707 -2.42 -17.64 19.77
C LEU A 707 -3.68 -17.41 20.59
N LEU A 708 -3.67 -16.33 21.36
CA LEU A 708 -4.71 -16.05 22.36
C LEU A 708 -5.93 -15.31 21.79
N LYS A 709 -5.85 -14.72 20.60
CA LYS A 709 -6.92 -13.94 19.97
C LYS A 709 -6.58 -13.68 18.50
N GLY A 710 -7.55 -13.12 17.76
CA GLY A 710 -7.38 -12.71 16.36
C GLY A 710 -7.92 -13.74 15.37
N ASP A 711 -7.91 -13.35 14.09
CA ASP A 711 -8.38 -14.19 12.98
C ASP A 711 -7.20 -14.73 12.17
N LEU A 712 -7.15 -16.04 11.97
CA LEU A 712 -6.26 -16.71 11.03
C LEU A 712 -7.05 -17.10 9.79
N PHE A 713 -6.70 -16.55 8.63
CA PHE A 713 -7.32 -16.87 7.35
C PHE A 713 -6.45 -17.83 6.54
N PHE A 714 -7.08 -18.83 5.94
CA PHE A 714 -6.41 -19.79 5.06
C PHE A 714 -7.00 -19.70 3.66
N ASN A 715 -6.11 -19.53 2.67
CA ASN A 715 -6.41 -19.48 1.24
C ASN A 715 -5.56 -20.52 0.50
N ASN A 716 -6.11 -21.11 -0.56
CA ASN A 716 -5.41 -22.09 -1.40
C ASN A 716 -4.80 -23.22 -0.55
N VAL A 717 -3.58 -23.68 -0.83
CA VAL A 717 -2.93 -24.77 -0.10
C VAL A 717 -1.96 -24.20 0.94
N VAL A 718 -2.12 -24.56 2.20
CA VAL A 718 -1.21 -24.17 3.28
C VAL A 718 -0.65 -25.42 3.93
N THR A 719 0.68 -25.55 3.98
CA THR A 719 1.34 -26.66 4.68
C THR A 719 1.72 -26.26 6.10
N MET A 720 1.35 -27.07 7.08
CA MET A 720 1.68 -26.85 8.49
C MET A 720 2.57 -27.97 9.03
N ASP A 721 3.65 -27.58 9.69
CA ASP A 721 4.57 -28.46 10.39
C ASP A 721 4.84 -27.91 11.79
N MET A 722 4.65 -28.71 12.84
CA MET A 722 5.02 -28.35 14.20
C MET A 722 6.14 -29.27 14.68
N GLU A 723 7.31 -28.70 14.97
CA GLU A 723 8.49 -29.47 15.37
C GLU A 723 8.42 -29.96 16.84
N GLY A 724 7.49 -29.42 17.63
CA GLY A 724 7.29 -29.81 19.03
C GLY A 724 6.70 -31.22 19.22
N SER A 725 7.16 -31.91 20.26
CA SER A 725 6.78 -33.31 20.53
C SER A 725 5.59 -33.48 21.48
N THR A 726 5.06 -32.40 22.05
CA THR A 726 3.93 -32.40 23.00
C THR A 726 2.85 -31.38 22.62
N SER A 727 1.65 -31.52 23.19
CA SER A 727 0.51 -30.61 22.97
C SER A 727 0.74 -29.17 23.41
N GLU A 728 1.70 -28.91 24.31
CA GLU A 728 2.06 -27.56 24.81
C GLU A 728 3.17 -26.90 23.96
N THR A 729 3.99 -27.72 23.30
CA THR A 729 5.10 -27.30 22.44
C THR A 729 4.72 -27.24 20.95
N GLY A 730 3.44 -27.43 20.63
CA GLY A 730 2.89 -27.28 19.28
C GLY A 730 2.28 -25.90 19.04
N LEU A 731 1.26 -25.83 18.18
CA LEU A 731 0.41 -24.65 18.04
C LEU A 731 -0.80 -24.77 18.98
N VAL A 732 -0.98 -23.83 19.89
CA VAL A 732 -2.14 -23.78 20.79
C VAL A 732 -3.02 -22.58 20.44
N LEU A 733 -4.32 -22.82 20.24
CA LEU A 733 -5.32 -21.76 20.04
C LEU A 733 -6.07 -21.51 21.34
N GLY A 734 -6.03 -20.28 21.82
CA GLY A 734 -6.69 -19.83 23.04
C GLY A 734 -6.04 -20.35 24.33
N ASN A 735 -6.59 -19.89 25.46
CA ASN A 735 -6.17 -20.31 26.81
C ASN A 735 -7.31 -20.98 27.64
N GLY A 736 -8.48 -21.15 27.04
CA GLY A 736 -9.67 -21.76 27.64
C GLY A 736 -10.52 -20.78 28.45
N GLN A 737 -10.23 -19.48 28.41
CA GLN A 737 -10.99 -18.42 29.10
C GLN A 737 -11.74 -17.53 28.10
N GLU A 738 -12.87 -16.99 28.53
CA GLU A 738 -13.66 -16.04 27.75
C GLU A 738 -12.82 -14.82 27.34
N GLY A 739 -12.94 -14.40 26.07
CA GLY A 739 -12.20 -13.25 25.53
C GLY A 739 -10.81 -13.57 24.99
N TYR A 740 -10.35 -14.82 25.12
CA TYR A 740 -9.07 -15.30 24.61
C TYR A 740 -9.25 -16.44 23.58
N ASP A 741 -10.03 -16.14 22.54
CA ASP A 741 -10.35 -17.07 21.45
C ASP A 741 -9.68 -16.65 20.14
N ALA A 742 -8.90 -17.56 19.53
CA ALA A 742 -8.33 -17.39 18.20
C ALA A 742 -9.15 -18.15 17.14
N TYR A 743 -9.54 -17.46 16.07
CA TYR A 743 -10.40 -18.02 15.02
C TYR A 743 -9.58 -18.56 13.86
N PHE A 744 -9.90 -19.77 13.39
CA PHE A 744 -9.37 -20.38 12.18
C PHE A 744 -10.42 -20.33 11.09
N LYS A 745 -10.20 -19.52 10.05
CA LYS A 745 -11.18 -19.25 8.99
C LYS A 745 -10.66 -19.77 7.66
N PHE A 746 -11.36 -20.75 7.11
CA PHE A 746 -11.07 -21.32 5.81
C PHE A 746 -11.91 -20.60 4.75
N ASN A 747 -11.26 -19.93 3.81
CA ASN A 747 -11.93 -19.38 2.64
C ASN A 747 -12.23 -20.49 1.61
N PRO A 748 -13.17 -20.29 0.67
CA PRO A 748 -13.61 -21.35 -0.25
C PRO A 748 -12.44 -22.02 -0.99
N GLY A 749 -12.38 -23.36 -0.94
CA GLY A 749 -11.33 -24.16 -1.57
C GLY A 749 -10.01 -24.25 -0.79
N ALA A 750 -9.88 -23.60 0.36
CA ALA A 750 -8.67 -23.66 1.16
C ALA A 750 -8.40 -25.08 1.69
N THR A 751 -7.17 -25.54 1.57
CA THR A 751 -6.70 -26.83 2.08
C THR A 751 -5.52 -26.61 3.01
N ILE A 752 -5.68 -26.98 4.28
CA ILE A 752 -4.56 -27.08 5.23
C ILE A 752 -4.03 -28.51 5.20
N ILE A 753 -2.73 -28.68 5.00
CA ILE A 753 -2.03 -29.95 5.09
C ILE A 753 -1.23 -29.95 6.39
N HIS A 754 -1.75 -30.58 7.43
CA HIS A 754 -1.05 -30.79 8.69
C HIS A 754 -0.14 -32.01 8.56
N ASN A 755 1.15 -31.74 8.35
CA ASN A 755 2.17 -32.75 8.06
C ASN A 755 2.65 -33.47 9.33
N SER A 756 2.95 -32.72 10.40
CA SER A 756 3.54 -33.27 11.62
C SER A 756 3.33 -32.38 12.84
N GLY A 757 3.37 -32.98 14.02
CA GLY A 757 3.38 -32.29 15.30
C GLY A 757 2.00 -32.09 15.93
N TRP A 758 1.94 -31.23 16.95
CA TRP A 758 0.72 -31.03 17.74
C TRP A 758 0.01 -29.73 17.41
N PHE A 759 -1.29 -29.84 17.16
CA PHE A 759 -2.25 -28.73 17.12
C PHE A 759 -3.23 -28.88 18.28
N THR A 760 -3.32 -27.87 19.14
CA THR A 760 -4.15 -27.89 20.34
C THR A 760 -5.25 -26.84 20.26
N TYR A 761 -6.51 -27.28 20.32
CA TYR A 761 -7.66 -26.41 20.45
C TYR A 761 -7.98 -26.16 21.93
N ASN A 762 -7.84 -24.92 22.38
CA ASN A 762 -8.10 -24.49 23.75
C ASN A 762 -8.83 -23.14 23.76
N ASN A 763 -9.72 -22.90 22.81
CA ASN A 763 -10.62 -21.74 22.82
C ASN A 763 -11.80 -22.01 23.76
N TYR A 764 -12.31 -20.99 24.44
CA TYR A 764 -13.53 -21.05 25.25
C TYR A 764 -14.78 -21.26 24.39
N LEU A 765 -14.86 -20.60 23.23
CA LEU A 765 -15.97 -20.78 22.29
C LEU A 765 -15.78 -22.04 21.43
N PRO A 766 -16.85 -22.80 21.11
CA PRO A 766 -16.71 -24.02 20.30
C PRO A 766 -16.62 -23.80 18.79
N ASN A 767 -17.04 -22.64 18.29
CA ASN A 767 -17.18 -22.36 16.85
C ASN A 767 -16.05 -21.48 16.28
N CYS A 768 -14.83 -21.61 16.82
CA CYS A 768 -13.68 -20.84 16.36
C CYS A 768 -13.02 -21.42 15.11
N ILE A 769 -13.26 -22.70 14.78
CA ILE A 769 -12.95 -23.23 13.45
C ILE A 769 -14.14 -22.97 12.53
N GLN A 770 -13.93 -22.20 11.48
CA GLN A 770 -14.97 -21.71 10.57
C GLN A 770 -14.61 -22.05 9.13
N SER A 771 -15.59 -22.58 8.40
CA SER A 771 -15.49 -22.88 6.98
C SER A 771 -16.50 -22.06 6.22
N GLN A 772 -16.08 -21.37 5.16
CA GLN A 772 -16.98 -20.62 4.29
C GLN A 772 -17.58 -21.48 3.17
N SER A 773 -17.14 -22.74 3.01
CA SER A 773 -17.63 -23.66 1.97
C SER A 773 -17.29 -25.12 2.28
N ALA A 774 -18.16 -26.04 1.87
CA ALA A 774 -17.91 -27.50 1.96
C ALA A 774 -16.64 -27.98 1.22
N SER A 775 -16.08 -27.15 0.32
CA SER A 775 -14.84 -27.44 -0.40
C SER A 775 -13.56 -27.24 0.44
N CYS A 776 -13.66 -26.59 1.60
CA CYS A 776 -12.52 -26.41 2.50
C CYS A 776 -12.08 -27.76 3.08
N MET A 777 -10.78 -27.93 3.33
CA MET A 777 -10.24 -29.21 3.75
C MET A 777 -9.12 -29.08 4.78
N LEU A 778 -9.15 -29.94 5.81
CA LEU A 778 -8.04 -30.23 6.70
C LEU A 778 -7.53 -31.64 6.39
N LYS A 779 -6.34 -31.72 5.79
CA LYS A 779 -5.62 -32.97 5.52
C LYS A 779 -4.66 -33.28 6.67
N ARG A 780 -4.73 -34.48 7.21
CA ARG A 780 -3.90 -34.95 8.33
C ARG A 780 -3.00 -36.11 7.90
N LYS A 781 -1.71 -36.00 8.20
CA LYS A 781 -0.69 -37.03 7.97
C LYS A 781 -0.41 -37.92 9.19
N ASN A 782 0.35 -39.00 9.02
CA ASN A 782 0.62 -40.03 10.03
C ASN A 782 1.26 -39.51 11.33
N ASN A 783 1.88 -38.32 11.32
CA ASN A 783 2.49 -37.71 12.50
C ASN A 783 1.77 -36.43 12.96
N SER A 784 0.53 -36.21 12.49
CA SER A 784 -0.25 -35.02 12.81
C SER A 784 -1.20 -35.28 13.98
N TYR A 785 -0.91 -34.69 15.13
CA TYR A 785 -1.65 -34.85 16.37
C TYR A 785 -2.56 -33.66 16.62
N ILE A 786 -3.82 -33.91 16.95
CA ILE A 786 -4.76 -32.86 17.36
C ILE A 786 -5.24 -33.16 18.77
N HIS A 787 -5.09 -32.18 19.66
CA HIS A 787 -5.56 -32.23 21.03
C HIS A 787 -6.69 -31.20 21.26
N ILE A 788 -7.74 -31.58 21.96
CA ILE A 788 -8.96 -30.79 22.14
C ILE A 788 -9.21 -30.64 23.64
N ASN A 789 -8.95 -29.43 24.15
CA ASN A 789 -9.06 -29.08 25.58
C ASN A 789 -10.41 -28.49 25.96
N GLN A 790 -11.20 -28.02 25.00
CA GLN A 790 -12.51 -27.39 25.19
C GLN A 790 -13.46 -27.82 24.08
N ASP A 791 -14.76 -27.65 24.29
CA ASP A 791 -15.78 -28.01 23.30
C ASP A 791 -15.44 -27.38 21.95
N ILE A 792 -15.61 -28.14 20.86
CA ILE A 792 -15.27 -27.68 19.52
C ILE A 792 -16.30 -28.20 18.52
N THR A 793 -16.64 -27.35 17.56
CA THR A 793 -17.46 -27.69 16.41
C THR A 793 -16.59 -27.73 15.15
N PHE A 794 -16.49 -28.90 14.50
CA PHE A 794 -16.02 -28.97 13.13
C PHE A 794 -17.15 -28.55 12.18
N PRO A 795 -16.97 -27.45 11.43
CA PRO A 795 -18.00 -26.95 10.54
C PRO A 795 -18.12 -27.82 9.28
N ASN A 796 -18.96 -27.38 8.33
CA ASN A 796 -19.04 -28.00 7.01
C ASN A 796 -17.72 -27.84 6.23
N MET A 797 -16.84 -28.83 6.39
CA MET A 797 -15.53 -28.93 5.75
C MET A 797 -15.08 -30.39 5.67
N GLY A 798 -14.13 -30.68 4.77
CA GLY A 798 -13.50 -31.98 4.65
C GLY A 798 -12.43 -32.23 5.72
N LEU A 799 -12.54 -33.34 6.44
CA LEU A 799 -11.47 -33.91 7.26
C LEU A 799 -10.90 -35.14 6.54
N ASN A 800 -9.75 -34.99 5.91
CA ASN A 800 -9.12 -36.02 5.11
C ASN A 800 -7.92 -36.62 5.85
N LEU A 801 -7.95 -37.94 6.06
CA LEU A 801 -6.94 -38.69 6.78
C LEU A 801 -6.15 -39.52 5.75
N GLU A 802 -4.83 -39.30 5.65
CA GLU A 802 -4.03 -39.90 4.59
C GLU A 802 -3.95 -41.44 4.66
N SER A 803 -4.05 -41.99 5.87
CA SER A 803 -4.00 -43.43 6.12
C SER A 803 -4.67 -43.78 7.45
N HIS A 804 -4.82 -45.07 7.74
CA HIS A 804 -5.29 -45.58 9.04
C HIS A 804 -4.26 -45.41 10.17
N LEU A 805 -3.04 -44.96 9.85
CA LEU A 805 -1.98 -44.67 10.83
C LEU A 805 -2.03 -43.22 11.34
N VAL A 806 -2.94 -42.38 10.81
CA VAL A 806 -3.15 -41.05 11.36
C VAL A 806 -3.67 -41.17 12.79
N PRO A 807 -3.03 -40.52 13.79
CA PRO A 807 -3.46 -40.61 15.18
C PRO A 807 -4.90 -40.14 15.38
N ASP A 808 -5.62 -40.81 16.28
CA ASP A 808 -6.96 -40.39 16.68
C ASP A 808 -6.93 -38.97 17.30
N LEU A 809 -8.06 -38.28 17.24
CA LEU A 809 -8.22 -36.99 17.93
C LEU A 809 -8.15 -37.23 19.45
N SER A 810 -7.25 -36.52 20.13
CA SER A 810 -7.13 -36.59 21.59
C SER A 810 -8.08 -35.57 22.22
N VAL A 811 -9.13 -36.04 22.90
CA VAL A 811 -10.15 -35.19 23.52
C VAL A 811 -10.02 -35.26 25.05
N ARG A 812 -9.98 -34.11 25.73
CA ARG A 812 -9.99 -34.05 27.20
C ARG A 812 -11.29 -34.64 27.74
N SER A 813 -11.25 -35.35 28.87
CA SER A 813 -12.45 -35.88 29.50
C SER A 813 -13.49 -34.78 29.77
N GLY A 814 -14.74 -35.04 29.41
CA GLY A 814 -15.86 -34.09 29.58
C GLY A 814 -16.00 -33.06 28.46
N VAL A 815 -15.13 -33.07 27.45
CA VAL A 815 -15.20 -32.18 26.28
C VAL A 815 -15.97 -32.84 25.13
N VAL A 816 -16.75 -32.05 24.42
CA VAL A 816 -17.58 -32.48 23.29
C VAL A 816 -16.93 -32.10 21.97
N LEU A 817 -16.87 -33.07 21.07
CA LEU A 817 -16.51 -32.87 19.67
C LEU A 817 -17.78 -32.90 18.81
N ASP A 818 -18.21 -31.74 18.32
CA ASP A 818 -19.42 -31.58 17.52
C ASP A 818 -19.08 -31.52 16.03
N TYR A 819 -19.76 -32.32 15.21
CA TYR A 819 -19.62 -32.29 13.75
C TYR A 819 -20.89 -31.68 13.16
N SER A 820 -20.75 -30.57 12.44
CA SER A 820 -21.86 -29.83 11.83
C SER A 820 -21.81 -29.97 10.30
N SER A 821 -22.12 -31.16 9.79
CA SER A 821 -22.04 -31.55 8.37
C SER A 821 -20.59 -31.63 7.85
N ALA A 822 -19.72 -32.29 8.62
CA ALA A 822 -18.32 -32.47 8.26
C ALA A 822 -18.14 -33.70 7.34
N ILE A 823 -17.31 -33.55 6.30
CA ILE A 823 -17.03 -34.63 5.34
C ILE A 823 -15.76 -35.37 5.80
N VAL A 824 -15.89 -36.55 6.38
CA VAL A 824 -14.77 -37.36 6.85
C VAL A 824 -14.35 -38.37 5.77
N SER A 825 -13.06 -38.38 5.44
CA SER A 825 -12.48 -39.28 4.45
C SER A 825 -11.32 -40.10 5.03
N TRP A 826 -11.50 -41.42 5.02
CA TRP A 826 -10.45 -42.44 5.15
C TRP A 826 -10.08 -42.99 3.76
N PRO A 827 -8.96 -43.73 3.61
CA PRO A 827 -8.58 -44.32 2.32
C PRO A 827 -9.69 -45.14 1.64
N GLN A 828 -10.53 -45.83 2.41
CA GLN A 828 -11.60 -46.72 1.90
C GLN A 828 -13.03 -46.28 2.27
N THR A 829 -13.20 -45.23 3.07
CA THR A 829 -14.50 -44.79 3.56
C THR A 829 -14.63 -43.29 3.41
N LEU A 830 -15.78 -42.81 2.95
CA LEU A 830 -16.08 -41.38 2.82
C LEU A 830 -17.52 -41.16 3.26
N PHE A 831 -17.72 -40.24 4.19
CA PHE A 831 -19.04 -39.94 4.73
C PHE A 831 -19.15 -38.49 5.18
N ASP A 832 -20.35 -37.92 5.05
CA ASP A 832 -20.75 -36.68 5.70
C ASP A 832 -21.45 -37.01 7.01
N ILE A 833 -21.18 -36.26 8.08
CA ILE A 833 -21.73 -36.50 9.40
C ILE A 833 -22.14 -35.20 10.08
N LYS A 834 -23.34 -35.25 10.66
CA LYS A 834 -23.82 -34.30 11.67
C LYS A 834 -24.12 -35.11 12.94
N ALA A 835 -23.24 -35.02 13.95
CA ALA A 835 -23.34 -35.78 15.20
C ALA A 835 -22.32 -35.25 16.23
N LYS A 836 -22.45 -35.68 17.49
CA LYS A 836 -21.49 -35.35 18.56
C LYS A 836 -20.69 -36.57 18.98
N GLN A 837 -19.45 -36.37 19.36
CA GLN A 837 -18.56 -37.40 19.90
C GLN A 837 -18.14 -37.02 21.33
N TYR A 838 -18.52 -37.87 22.29
CA TYR A 838 -18.16 -37.73 23.71
C TYR A 838 -17.02 -38.65 24.14
N GLN A 839 -16.78 -39.71 23.38
CA GLN A 839 -15.76 -40.73 23.66
C GLN A 839 -15.18 -41.27 22.35
N ALA A 840 -13.99 -41.87 22.42
CA ALA A 840 -13.37 -42.50 21.27
C ALA A 840 -14.33 -43.57 20.67
N TYR A 841 -14.46 -43.56 19.35
CA TYR A 841 -15.19 -44.55 18.55
C TYR A 841 -16.74 -44.56 18.64
N VAL A 842 -17.37 -43.56 19.27
CA VAL A 842 -18.84 -43.47 19.37
C VAL A 842 -19.32 -42.09 18.93
N TYR A 843 -20.18 -42.04 17.92
CA TYR A 843 -20.97 -40.85 17.60
C TYR A 843 -22.35 -40.96 18.23
N THR A 844 -22.80 -39.87 18.82
CA THR A 844 -24.13 -39.70 19.39
C THR A 844 -24.90 -38.72 18.52
N MET A 845 -26.04 -39.16 18.00
CA MET A 845 -26.93 -38.42 17.12
C MET A 845 -28.11 -37.89 17.93
N PHE A 846 -28.42 -36.61 17.78
CA PHE A 846 -29.57 -35.91 18.36
C PHE A 846 -30.60 -35.57 17.27
N ASP A 847 -31.55 -34.69 17.56
CA ASP A 847 -32.62 -34.37 16.62
C ASP A 847 -32.08 -33.88 15.25
N ASP A 848 -32.60 -34.48 14.17
CA ASP A 848 -32.20 -34.19 12.78
C ASP A 848 -30.70 -34.40 12.46
N ASP A 849 -30.00 -35.21 13.25
CA ASP A 849 -28.62 -35.61 12.98
C ASP A 849 -28.56 -36.74 11.95
N TYR A 850 -27.45 -36.82 11.20
CA TYR A 850 -27.34 -37.79 10.11
C TYR A 850 -25.91 -38.28 9.87
N VAL A 851 -25.81 -39.45 9.23
CA VAL A 851 -24.62 -39.93 8.55
C VAL A 851 -24.99 -40.22 7.09
N PHE A 852 -24.27 -39.63 6.14
CA PHE A 852 -24.43 -39.89 4.72
C PHE A 852 -23.17 -40.55 4.16
N MET A 853 -23.24 -41.85 3.87
CA MET A 853 -22.14 -42.63 3.33
C MET A 853 -22.03 -42.46 1.82
N THR A 854 -20.89 -41.97 1.35
CA THR A 854 -20.59 -41.90 -0.09
C THR A 854 -19.92 -43.19 -0.62
N LYS A 855 -19.13 -43.86 0.23
CA LYS A 855 -18.55 -45.19 -0.03
C LYS A 855 -17.99 -45.82 1.25
N GLY A 856 -17.78 -47.13 1.21
CA GLY A 856 -17.13 -47.89 2.29
C GLY A 856 -18.11 -48.32 3.38
N THR A 857 -17.56 -48.70 4.54
CA THR A 857 -18.33 -49.17 5.70
C THR A 857 -17.99 -48.32 6.91
N MET A 858 -18.99 -47.87 7.67
CA MET A 858 -18.80 -47.13 8.91
C MET A 858 -18.45 -48.09 10.07
N PRO A 859 -17.23 -48.03 10.65
CA PRO A 859 -16.81 -48.94 11.71
C PRO A 859 -17.18 -48.45 13.12
N LEU A 860 -17.52 -47.17 13.27
CA LEU A 860 -17.76 -46.53 14.57
C LEU A 860 -19.21 -46.69 15.00
N TYR A 861 -19.44 -46.73 16.32
CA TYR A 861 -20.76 -46.95 16.87
C TYR A 861 -21.61 -45.69 16.72
N LEU A 862 -22.90 -45.88 16.50
CA LEU A 862 -23.91 -44.82 16.45
C LEU A 862 -24.88 -45.00 17.61
N VAL A 863 -25.01 -43.97 18.44
CA VAL A 863 -26.01 -43.90 19.51
C VAL A 863 -27.02 -42.83 19.14
N VAL A 864 -28.29 -43.20 19.00
CA VAL A 864 -29.37 -42.30 18.60
C VAL A 864 -30.15 -41.84 19.84
N ASN A 865 -29.97 -40.57 20.22
CA ASN A 865 -30.62 -39.90 21.35
C ASN A 865 -31.47 -38.71 20.88
N GLY A 866 -32.12 -38.84 19.72
CA GLY A 866 -32.99 -37.82 19.15
C GLY A 866 -33.98 -38.42 18.16
N ALA A 867 -34.88 -37.57 17.67
CA ALA A 867 -35.86 -37.89 16.64
C ALA A 867 -35.36 -37.50 15.24
N ASN A 868 -35.98 -38.06 14.20
CA ASN A 868 -35.66 -37.77 12.79
C ASN A 868 -34.18 -37.95 12.41
N THR A 869 -33.47 -38.86 13.07
CA THR A 869 -32.08 -39.15 12.70
C THR A 869 -32.02 -40.01 11.46
N GLY A 870 -30.86 -40.08 10.79
CA GLY A 870 -30.75 -41.03 9.69
C GLY A 870 -29.35 -41.45 9.25
N PHE A 871 -29.31 -42.63 8.62
CA PHE A 871 -28.14 -43.20 7.97
C PHE A 871 -28.48 -43.45 6.51
N TYR A 872 -27.78 -42.75 5.63
CA TYR A 872 -28.11 -42.62 4.21
C TYR A 872 -26.92 -43.03 3.34
N GLY A 873 -27.18 -43.30 2.06
CA GLY A 873 -26.17 -43.37 1.00
C GLY A 873 -25.82 -44.78 0.55
N SER A 874 -24.65 -44.98 -0.06
CA SER A 874 -24.29 -46.24 -0.74
C SER A 874 -23.41 -47.18 0.11
N GLY A 875 -22.91 -46.71 1.25
CA GLY A 875 -22.01 -47.46 2.13
C GLY A 875 -22.71 -48.11 3.32
N GLY A 876 -22.19 -49.22 3.83
CA GLY A 876 -22.79 -49.96 4.95
C GLY A 876 -22.29 -49.54 6.33
N PHE A 877 -22.66 -50.29 7.36
CA PHE A 877 -22.15 -50.09 8.71
C PHE A 877 -21.76 -51.41 9.38
N SER A 878 -20.64 -51.35 10.12
CA SER A 878 -20.15 -52.41 11.00
C SER A 878 -19.97 -51.95 12.43
N GLY A 879 -20.11 -50.66 12.73
CA GLY A 879 -20.40 -50.22 14.09
C GLY A 879 -21.82 -50.59 14.51
N LYS A 880 -22.06 -50.77 15.82
CA LYS A 880 -23.41 -50.99 16.33
C LYS A 880 -24.23 -49.71 16.22
N ILE A 881 -25.51 -49.84 15.89
CA ILE A 881 -26.50 -48.76 16.00
C ILE A 881 -27.37 -49.04 17.23
N ILE A 882 -27.48 -48.07 18.13
CA ILE A 882 -28.20 -48.19 19.40
C ILE A 882 -29.15 -47.00 19.53
N LEU A 883 -30.45 -47.23 19.51
CA LEU A 883 -31.44 -46.22 19.87
C LEU A 883 -31.46 -46.07 21.41
N GLY A 884 -31.48 -44.86 21.93
CA GLY A 884 -31.37 -44.58 23.36
C GLY A 884 -32.66 -44.79 24.18
N GLY A 885 -33.78 -45.11 23.54
CA GLY A 885 -35.09 -45.20 24.18
C GLY A 885 -36.29 -45.09 23.22
N PRO A 886 -37.52 -45.17 23.74
CA PRO A 886 -38.74 -45.34 22.95
C PRO A 886 -39.21 -44.11 22.17
N LEU A 887 -38.69 -42.93 22.50
CA LEU A 887 -39.05 -41.68 21.82
C LEU A 887 -38.16 -41.38 20.60
N TYR A 888 -37.10 -42.16 20.39
CA TYR A 888 -36.11 -41.90 19.37
C TYR A 888 -36.39 -42.70 18.10
N ASP A 889 -36.10 -42.10 16.96
CA ASP A 889 -36.29 -42.74 15.66
C ASP A 889 -35.13 -42.47 14.70
N MET A 890 -34.94 -43.42 13.78
CA MET A 890 -33.87 -43.40 12.79
C MET A 890 -34.36 -43.89 11.43
N VAL A 891 -34.03 -43.14 10.38
CA VAL A 891 -34.23 -43.56 8.99
C VAL A 891 -33.00 -44.31 8.50
N LEU A 892 -33.17 -45.52 7.96
CA LEU A 892 -32.13 -46.25 7.25
C LEU A 892 -32.43 -46.23 5.74
N ALA A 893 -31.59 -45.51 5.00
CA ALA A 893 -31.64 -45.37 3.54
C ALA A 893 -30.27 -45.70 2.93
N THR A 894 -29.78 -46.91 3.20
CA THR A 894 -28.46 -47.36 2.78
C THR A 894 -28.55 -48.53 1.81
N ASP A 895 -27.73 -48.49 0.75
CA ASP A 895 -27.56 -49.62 -0.18
C ASP A 895 -26.49 -50.62 0.30
N GLY A 896 -25.72 -50.25 1.33
CA GLY A 896 -24.68 -51.10 1.92
C GLY A 896 -25.20 -52.09 2.96
N LEU A 897 -24.37 -53.10 3.26
CA LEU A 897 -24.68 -54.18 4.21
C LEU A 897 -24.73 -53.69 5.67
N MET A 898 -25.69 -54.21 6.42
CA MET A 898 -25.75 -54.15 7.88
C MET A 898 -24.95 -55.31 8.48
N HIS A 899 -23.76 -55.05 9.03
CA HIS A 899 -22.88 -56.11 9.56
C HIS A 899 -23.09 -56.45 11.04
N ASN A 900 -23.79 -55.61 11.79
CA ASN A 900 -24.03 -55.79 13.22
C ASN A 900 -25.48 -55.44 13.56
N ASP A 901 -25.95 -55.94 14.70
CA ASP A 901 -27.31 -55.72 15.18
C ASP A 901 -27.63 -54.23 15.40
N VAL A 902 -28.90 -53.89 15.17
CA VAL A 902 -29.48 -52.59 15.53
C VAL A 902 -30.31 -52.78 16.80
N SER A 903 -29.90 -52.16 17.90
CA SER A 903 -30.62 -52.21 19.18
C SER A 903 -31.69 -51.12 19.22
N LEU A 904 -32.97 -51.51 19.25
CA LEU A 904 -34.11 -50.59 19.15
C LEU A 904 -34.48 -49.94 20.48
N ASN A 905 -34.35 -50.62 21.63
CA ASN A 905 -34.67 -50.09 22.97
C ASN A 905 -36.05 -49.38 23.07
N GLY A 906 -37.05 -49.95 22.39
CA GLY A 906 -38.42 -49.43 22.27
C GLY A 906 -38.62 -48.35 21.20
N GLY A 907 -37.55 -47.86 20.57
CA GLY A 907 -37.60 -46.82 19.53
C GLY A 907 -38.04 -47.36 18.17
N THR A 908 -37.98 -46.50 17.15
CA THR A 908 -38.47 -46.81 15.80
C THR A 908 -37.38 -46.68 14.73
N VAL A 909 -37.17 -47.72 13.92
CA VAL A 909 -36.37 -47.62 12.69
C VAL A 909 -37.29 -47.59 11.48
N LYS A 910 -37.09 -46.64 10.56
CA LYS A 910 -37.85 -46.50 9.31
C LYS A 910 -36.95 -46.83 8.13
N LEU A 911 -37.34 -47.77 7.28
CA LEU A 911 -36.64 -48.05 6.04
C LEU A 911 -37.08 -47.07 4.95
N ALA A 912 -36.10 -46.52 4.25
CA ALA A 912 -36.31 -45.70 3.07
C ALA A 912 -35.63 -46.27 1.82
N HIS A 913 -34.92 -47.39 1.93
CA HIS A 913 -34.39 -48.24 0.85
C HIS A 913 -34.49 -49.72 1.28
N ASN A 914 -34.28 -50.64 0.34
CA ASN A 914 -34.08 -52.05 0.68
C ASN A 914 -32.82 -52.19 1.54
N LEU A 915 -32.91 -52.92 2.64
CA LEU A 915 -31.81 -53.14 3.56
C LEU A 915 -31.43 -54.61 3.55
N GLN A 916 -30.13 -54.89 3.42
CA GLN A 916 -29.59 -56.25 3.48
C GLN A 916 -28.74 -56.44 4.74
N CYS A 917 -29.12 -57.42 5.55
CA CYS A 917 -28.34 -57.88 6.69
C CYS A 917 -27.22 -58.83 6.26
N ALA A 918 -26.04 -58.69 6.86
CA ALA A 918 -25.00 -59.71 6.79
C ALA A 918 -25.34 -60.88 7.73
N ALA A 919 -24.73 -62.05 7.50
CA ALA A 919 -24.78 -63.29 8.29
C ALA A 919 -25.84 -63.34 9.41
N ASN A 920 -25.51 -62.84 10.60
CA ASN A 920 -26.34 -62.93 11.82
C ASN A 920 -26.97 -61.60 12.28
N ALA A 921 -26.84 -60.52 11.48
CA ALA A 921 -27.29 -59.20 11.88
C ALA A 921 -28.82 -59.10 11.86
N LYS A 922 -29.41 -58.54 12.92
CA LYS A 922 -30.87 -58.37 13.07
C LYS A 922 -31.22 -57.12 13.88
N PHE A 923 -32.52 -56.83 13.95
CA PHE A 923 -33.06 -55.86 14.90
C PHE A 923 -33.29 -56.53 16.25
N ASP A 924 -32.81 -55.91 17.34
CA ASP A 924 -32.82 -56.51 18.68
C ASP A 924 -33.22 -55.50 19.77
N VAL A 925 -33.40 -55.98 21.00
CA VAL A 925 -33.79 -55.22 22.21
C VAL A 925 -35.18 -54.54 22.12
N GLY A 926 -36.01 -55.02 21.20
CA GLY A 926 -37.44 -54.69 21.04
C GLY A 926 -37.76 -53.26 20.61
N GLY A 927 -38.84 -53.07 19.85
CA GLY A 927 -39.24 -51.77 19.30
C GLY A 927 -39.97 -51.90 17.98
N ASN A 928 -39.98 -50.82 17.19
CA ASN A 928 -40.70 -50.75 15.93
C ASN A 928 -39.73 -50.73 14.74
N VAL A 929 -40.06 -51.47 13.67
CA VAL A 929 -39.42 -51.40 12.37
C VAL A 929 -40.49 -51.09 11.32
N ASP A 930 -40.47 -49.88 10.79
CA ASP A 930 -41.31 -49.46 9.68
C ASP A 930 -40.61 -49.78 8.37
N LEU A 931 -41.10 -50.82 7.69
CA LEU A 931 -40.62 -51.27 6.40
C LEU A 931 -41.07 -50.34 5.26
N ALA A 932 -42.04 -49.45 5.48
CA ALA A 932 -42.71 -48.69 4.43
C ALA A 932 -43.05 -49.58 3.23
N SER A 933 -42.47 -49.34 2.04
CA SER A 933 -42.64 -50.18 0.86
C SER A 933 -41.36 -50.93 0.44
N TYR A 934 -40.40 -51.09 1.37
CA TYR A 934 -39.07 -51.64 1.11
C TYR A 934 -38.89 -53.05 1.67
N SER A 935 -37.85 -53.74 1.17
CA SER A 935 -37.47 -55.07 1.65
C SER A 935 -36.37 -55.01 2.71
N LEU A 936 -36.58 -55.72 3.82
CA LEU A 936 -35.53 -56.13 4.74
C LEU A 936 -35.15 -57.57 4.44
N ILE A 937 -33.93 -57.78 3.94
CA ILE A 937 -33.39 -59.11 3.62
C ILE A 937 -32.54 -59.56 4.80
N LEU A 938 -32.99 -60.60 5.50
CA LEU A 938 -32.23 -61.23 6.59
C LEU A 938 -31.09 -62.07 6.01
N GLY A 939 -29.97 -62.17 6.74
CA GLY A 939 -28.78 -62.85 6.25
C GLY A 939 -28.93 -64.37 6.09
N PRO A 940 -27.97 -65.05 5.45
CA PRO A 940 -28.04 -66.48 5.09
C PRO A 940 -27.74 -67.45 6.25
N GLN A 941 -27.88 -67.00 7.51
CA GLN A 941 -27.69 -67.84 8.70
C GLN A 941 -28.99 -67.94 9.48
N ASP A 942 -29.21 -69.08 10.13
CA ASP A 942 -30.40 -69.26 10.96
C ASP A 942 -30.43 -68.23 12.11
N LEU A 943 -31.57 -67.57 12.27
CA LEU A 943 -31.77 -66.53 13.26
C LEU A 943 -32.70 -67.03 14.37
N THR A 944 -32.29 -66.84 15.62
CA THR A 944 -33.20 -66.94 16.76
C THR A 944 -33.61 -65.55 17.21
N TRP A 945 -34.91 -65.28 17.22
CA TRP A 945 -35.48 -63.97 17.51
C TRP A 945 -36.13 -63.97 18.89
N THR A 946 -35.46 -63.35 19.87
CA THR A 946 -35.91 -63.30 21.27
C THR A 946 -36.56 -61.96 21.65
N SER A 947 -36.47 -60.97 20.77
CA SER A 947 -36.98 -59.62 21.01
C SER A 947 -38.36 -59.40 20.38
N THR A 948 -39.22 -58.65 21.06
CA THR A 948 -40.54 -58.28 20.55
C THR A 948 -40.44 -57.14 19.56
N ILE A 949 -40.91 -57.34 18.32
CA ILE A 949 -40.79 -56.34 17.24
C ILE A 949 -42.16 -56.03 16.65
N ALA A 950 -42.47 -54.74 16.50
CA ALA A 950 -43.60 -54.30 15.70
C ALA A 950 -43.14 -53.94 14.28
N TRP A 951 -43.63 -54.66 13.30
CA TRP A 951 -43.42 -54.42 11.87
C TRP A 951 -44.55 -53.54 11.33
N ILE A 952 -44.20 -52.38 10.79
CA ILE A 952 -45.15 -51.46 10.16
C ILE A 952 -44.86 -51.45 8.66
N GLY A 953 -45.89 -51.48 7.81
CA GLY A 953 -45.66 -51.54 6.37
C GLY A 953 -46.78 -50.97 5.51
N ASN A 954 -46.39 -50.57 4.30
CA ASN A 954 -47.25 -50.22 3.17
C ASN A 954 -46.77 -51.02 1.94
N ASN A 955 -46.93 -52.34 2.02
CA ASN A 955 -46.34 -53.37 1.16
C ASN A 955 -44.84 -53.61 1.38
N GLY A 956 -44.35 -53.33 2.59
CA GLY A 956 -42.98 -53.64 3.00
C GLY A 956 -42.77 -55.15 3.16
N VAL A 957 -41.57 -55.63 2.85
CA VAL A 957 -41.24 -57.06 2.77
C VAL A 957 -40.19 -57.41 3.82
N LEU A 958 -40.43 -58.47 4.58
CA LEU A 958 -39.44 -59.15 5.39
C LEU A 958 -39.05 -60.44 4.66
N GLU A 959 -37.82 -60.53 4.17
CA GLU A 959 -37.32 -61.62 3.33
C GLU A 959 -36.32 -62.49 4.09
N PHE A 960 -36.49 -63.80 4.00
CA PHE A 960 -35.68 -64.79 4.70
C PHE A 960 -34.74 -65.52 3.75
N ASP A 961 -33.43 -65.36 3.93
CA ASP A 961 -32.41 -66.19 3.26
C ASP A 961 -32.12 -67.50 4.01
N ALA A 962 -32.61 -67.66 5.25
CA ALA A 962 -32.42 -68.84 6.11
C ALA A 962 -33.57 -69.01 7.12
N GLN A 963 -33.50 -70.02 8.01
CA GLN A 963 -34.55 -70.29 8.99
C GLN A 963 -34.64 -69.20 10.07
N VAL A 964 -35.86 -68.86 10.49
CA VAL A 964 -36.13 -67.95 11.61
C VAL A 964 -36.87 -68.69 12.72
N ASN A 965 -36.27 -68.77 13.91
CA ASN A 965 -36.89 -69.27 15.14
C ASN A 965 -37.44 -68.08 15.94
N LEU A 966 -38.76 -67.89 15.93
CA LEU A 966 -39.42 -66.79 16.62
C LEU A 966 -39.74 -67.21 18.06
N CYS A 967 -38.96 -66.71 19.02
CA CYS A 967 -39.14 -66.93 20.45
C CYS A 967 -39.60 -65.65 21.17
N SER A 968 -40.41 -64.83 20.49
CA SER A 968 -41.03 -63.61 21.02
C SER A 968 -42.26 -63.24 20.18
N THR A 969 -42.84 -62.07 20.42
CA THR A 969 -43.97 -61.57 19.63
C THR A 969 -43.50 -60.69 18.47
N TRP A 970 -44.00 -60.96 17.27
CA TRP A 970 -43.98 -60.06 16.13
C TRP A 970 -45.37 -59.50 15.87
N THR A 971 -45.51 -58.18 15.84
CA THR A 971 -46.79 -57.51 15.55
C THR A 971 -46.74 -56.80 14.21
N PHE A 972 -47.61 -57.12 13.27
CA PHE A 972 -47.67 -56.55 11.93
C PHE A 972 -48.80 -55.52 11.83
N SER A 973 -48.47 -54.30 11.41
CA SER A 973 -49.42 -53.19 11.20
C SER A 973 -49.32 -52.66 9.76
N GLY A 974 -50.45 -52.26 9.19
CA GLY A 974 -50.54 -51.88 7.78
C GLY A 974 -50.44 -53.09 6.85
N HIS A 975 -49.89 -52.93 5.65
CA HIS A 975 -49.69 -54.02 4.68
C HIS A 975 -48.23 -54.51 4.76
N CYS A 976 -48.02 -55.71 5.30
CA CYS A 976 -46.69 -56.32 5.42
C CYS A 976 -46.64 -57.66 4.67
N ILE A 977 -45.45 -58.03 4.19
CA ILE A 977 -45.21 -59.29 3.50
C ILE A 977 -44.06 -60.02 4.19
N ILE A 978 -44.25 -61.28 4.60
CA ILE A 978 -43.17 -62.20 4.93
C ILE A 978 -42.90 -63.05 3.69
N HIS A 979 -41.67 -63.01 3.17
CA HIS A 979 -41.22 -63.81 2.06
C HIS A 979 -40.19 -64.84 2.52
N GLY A 980 -40.55 -66.11 2.49
CA GLY A 980 -39.69 -67.16 3.02
C GLY A 980 -38.68 -67.77 2.06
N GLU A 981 -38.85 -67.64 0.73
CA GLU A 981 -38.08 -68.44 -0.26
C GLU A 981 -38.05 -69.96 0.07
N MET A 982 -39.15 -70.47 0.63
CA MET A 982 -39.37 -71.82 1.17
C MET A 982 -38.56 -72.17 2.43
N ASN A 983 -37.94 -71.19 3.09
CA ASN A 983 -37.38 -71.34 4.43
C ASN A 983 -38.47 -71.53 5.49
N THR A 984 -38.02 -71.85 6.71
CA THR A 984 -38.90 -72.16 7.85
C THR A 984 -39.00 -70.97 8.81
N LEU A 985 -40.21 -70.63 9.22
CA LEU A 985 -40.53 -69.81 10.38
C LEU A 985 -41.05 -70.73 11.48
N ALA A 986 -40.22 -71.04 12.47
CA ALA A 986 -40.60 -71.88 13.59
C ALA A 986 -41.04 -71.01 14.78
N LEU A 987 -42.27 -71.21 15.26
CA LEU A 987 -42.75 -70.56 16.48
C LEU A 987 -42.24 -71.33 17.70
N CYS A 988 -41.46 -70.69 18.59
CA CYS A 988 -41.06 -71.29 19.87
C CYS A 988 -42.24 -71.25 20.86
N ASP A 989 -42.06 -71.77 22.08
CA ASP A 989 -43.10 -71.82 23.13
C ASP A 989 -43.77 -70.47 23.44
N VAL A 990 -43.05 -69.35 23.29
CA VAL A 990 -43.55 -67.98 23.48
C VAL A 990 -43.60 -67.18 22.16
N GLY A 991 -43.33 -67.85 21.05
CA GLY A 991 -43.35 -67.27 19.70
C GLY A 991 -44.76 -66.90 19.29
N LYS A 992 -44.97 -65.68 18.81
CA LYS A 992 -46.30 -65.18 18.45
C LYS A 992 -46.26 -64.23 17.26
N ILE A 993 -47.21 -64.36 16.34
CA ILE A 993 -47.49 -63.41 15.26
C ILE A 993 -48.82 -62.72 15.58
N VAL A 994 -48.86 -61.40 15.56
CA VAL A 994 -50.08 -60.61 15.78
C VAL A 994 -50.29 -59.70 14.59
N VAL A 995 -51.48 -59.67 14.01
CA VAL A 995 -51.87 -58.75 12.94
C VAL A 995 -52.78 -57.68 13.54
N ALA A 996 -52.34 -56.43 13.51
CA ALA A 996 -53.04 -55.30 14.12
C ALA A 996 -54.36 -54.95 13.38
N PRO A 997 -55.26 -54.15 13.97
CA PRO A 997 -56.52 -53.77 13.32
C PRO A 997 -56.30 -53.13 11.95
N ASN A 998 -57.21 -53.37 11.00
CA ASN A 998 -57.14 -52.85 9.63
C ASN A 998 -55.83 -53.17 8.88
N SER A 999 -55.12 -54.23 9.26
CA SER A 999 -53.81 -54.60 8.69
C SER A 999 -53.92 -55.88 7.87
N VAL A 1000 -53.02 -56.01 6.89
CA VAL A 1000 -52.91 -57.18 6.00
C VAL A 1000 -51.52 -57.75 6.11
N LEU A 1001 -51.41 -59.01 6.54
CA LEU A 1001 -50.16 -59.77 6.54
C LEU A 1001 -50.18 -60.79 5.41
N THR A 1002 -49.33 -60.62 4.40
CA THR A 1002 -49.11 -61.66 3.38
C THR A 1002 -47.95 -62.54 3.80
N ILE A 1003 -48.18 -63.82 3.98
CA ILE A 1003 -47.15 -64.83 4.19
C ILE A 1003 -47.00 -65.59 2.89
N LYS A 1004 -45.81 -65.56 2.28
CA LYS A 1004 -45.59 -66.21 0.99
C LYS A 1004 -44.31 -67.04 0.92
N ASN A 1005 -44.37 -68.14 0.17
CA ASN A 1005 -43.26 -69.07 -0.05
C ASN A 1005 -42.60 -69.44 1.29
N LEU A 1006 -43.35 -69.95 2.26
CA LEU A 1006 -42.86 -70.13 3.64
C LEU A 1006 -43.41 -71.43 4.24
N ILE A 1007 -42.59 -72.11 5.03
CA ILE A 1007 -43.03 -73.17 5.94
C ILE A 1007 -43.19 -72.54 7.32
N ILE A 1008 -44.39 -72.58 7.91
CA ILE A 1008 -44.63 -72.16 9.29
C ILE A 1008 -44.86 -73.39 10.15
N GLU A 1009 -44.04 -73.54 11.19
CA GLU A 1009 -44.08 -74.68 12.10
C GLU A 1009 -44.44 -74.29 13.52
N ASN A 1010 -44.89 -75.30 14.27
CA ASN A 1010 -45.32 -75.22 15.67
C ASN A 1010 -46.54 -74.31 15.90
N ILE A 1011 -47.51 -74.36 14.99
CA ILE A 1011 -48.75 -73.59 15.15
C ILE A 1011 -49.63 -74.30 16.18
N ALA A 1012 -50.00 -73.59 17.24
CA ALA A 1012 -50.83 -74.10 18.32
C ALA A 1012 -51.41 -72.94 19.13
N ASN A 1013 -52.51 -73.19 19.85
CA ASN A 1013 -53.22 -72.21 20.66
C ASN A 1013 -53.64 -70.98 19.82
N ALA A 1014 -53.20 -69.79 20.22
CA ALA A 1014 -53.38 -68.53 19.51
C ALA A 1014 -52.00 -67.86 19.24
N ASN A 1015 -51.03 -68.63 18.74
CA ASN A 1015 -49.70 -68.08 18.42
C ASN A 1015 -49.65 -67.34 17.07
N ILE A 1016 -50.73 -67.37 16.29
CA ILE A 1016 -50.98 -66.46 15.18
C ILE A 1016 -52.33 -65.80 15.47
N GLU A 1017 -52.36 -64.49 15.65
CA GLU A 1017 -53.55 -63.74 16.05
C GLU A 1017 -53.82 -62.60 15.08
N CYS A 1018 -55.09 -62.30 14.90
CA CYS A 1018 -55.59 -61.19 14.13
C CYS A 1018 -56.46 -60.31 15.04
N ALA A 1019 -56.38 -58.99 14.90
CA ALA A 1019 -57.40 -58.11 15.46
C ALA A 1019 -58.66 -58.12 14.58
N ALA A 1020 -59.77 -57.59 15.10
CA ALA A 1020 -60.97 -57.33 14.30
C ALA A 1020 -60.61 -56.51 13.04
N ASP A 1021 -61.14 -56.91 11.89
CA ASP A 1021 -60.94 -56.28 10.57
C ASP A 1021 -59.52 -56.39 9.98
N SER A 1022 -58.71 -57.32 10.48
CA SER A 1022 -57.41 -57.67 9.91
C SER A 1022 -57.47 -58.92 9.02
N LYS A 1023 -56.46 -59.10 8.16
CA LYS A 1023 -56.43 -60.16 7.15
C LYS A 1023 -55.05 -60.80 7.06
N ILE A 1024 -55.01 -62.13 6.93
CA ILE A 1024 -53.80 -62.89 6.58
C ILE A 1024 -53.96 -63.48 5.17
N ILE A 1025 -53.00 -63.23 4.28
CA ILE A 1025 -52.94 -63.85 2.96
C ILE A 1025 -51.87 -64.94 3.01
N LEU A 1026 -52.25 -66.20 2.82
CA LEU A 1026 -51.32 -67.32 2.71
C LEU A 1026 -51.09 -67.62 1.23
N GLN A 1027 -49.85 -67.47 0.75
CA GLN A 1027 -49.49 -67.69 -0.66
C GLN A 1027 -48.33 -68.69 -0.80
N ASN A 1028 -48.59 -69.91 -1.27
CA ASN A 1028 -47.54 -70.94 -1.36
C ASN A 1028 -46.93 -71.23 0.03
N VAL A 1029 -47.81 -71.58 0.97
CA VAL A 1029 -47.46 -71.75 2.40
C VAL A 1029 -47.71 -73.18 2.86
N VAL A 1030 -46.79 -73.73 3.63
CA VAL A 1030 -47.00 -74.96 4.40
C VAL A 1030 -47.26 -74.57 5.85
N TRP A 1031 -48.48 -74.84 6.32
CA TRP A 1031 -48.95 -74.57 7.68
C TRP A 1031 -48.88 -75.87 8.48
N VAL A 1032 -48.05 -75.91 9.53
CA VAL A 1032 -47.81 -77.11 10.33
C VAL A 1032 -48.25 -76.87 11.77
N GLN A 1033 -49.36 -77.49 12.15
CA GLN A 1033 -49.85 -77.47 13.53
C GLN A 1033 -49.13 -78.50 14.39
N SER A 1034 -48.81 -78.08 15.62
CA SER A 1034 -48.27 -78.93 16.70
C SER A 1034 -49.21 -79.00 17.91
N GLY A 1035 -50.41 -78.42 17.78
CA GLY A 1035 -51.51 -78.47 18.74
C GLY A 1035 -52.77 -77.90 18.11
N ASP A 1036 -53.87 -77.99 18.84
CA ASP A 1036 -55.14 -77.36 18.43
C ASP A 1036 -54.96 -75.84 18.37
N TYR A 1037 -55.58 -75.21 17.37
CA TYR A 1037 -55.42 -73.79 17.09
C TYR A 1037 -56.79 -73.15 16.86
N ILE A 1038 -57.01 -71.97 17.46
CA ILE A 1038 -58.27 -71.23 17.38
C ILE A 1038 -58.03 -69.91 16.64
N PHE A 1039 -58.80 -69.69 15.58
CA PHE A 1039 -58.81 -68.44 14.81
C PHE A 1039 -60.06 -67.62 15.14
N GLU A 1040 -59.94 -66.78 16.17
CA GLU A 1040 -61.08 -66.02 16.73
C GLU A 1040 -61.49 -64.80 15.89
N ASN A 1041 -60.56 -64.16 15.20
CA ASN A 1041 -60.76 -62.83 14.61
C ASN A 1041 -60.04 -62.69 13.27
N GLY A 1042 -60.53 -61.80 12.40
CA GLY A 1042 -59.93 -61.51 11.09
C GLY A 1042 -60.27 -62.53 10.02
N SER A 1043 -59.61 -62.47 8.86
CA SER A 1043 -59.89 -63.35 7.72
C SER A 1043 -58.62 -63.93 7.10
N PHE A 1044 -58.74 -65.09 6.45
CA PHE A 1044 -57.72 -65.66 5.58
C PHE A 1044 -58.03 -65.46 4.11
N GLU A 1045 -57.01 -65.18 3.30
CA GLU A 1045 -57.04 -65.40 1.85
C GLU A 1045 -56.03 -66.48 1.47
N PHE A 1046 -56.50 -67.55 0.85
CA PHE A 1046 -55.65 -68.64 0.37
C PHE A 1046 -55.33 -68.43 -1.10
N LYS A 1047 -54.05 -68.27 -1.41
CA LYS A 1047 -53.54 -67.94 -2.73
C LYS A 1047 -52.52 -68.98 -3.20
N THR A 1048 -52.54 -69.35 -4.49
CA THR A 1048 -51.70 -70.45 -5.03
C THR A 1048 -51.88 -71.73 -4.20
N ASP A 1049 -50.82 -72.38 -3.71
CA ASP A 1049 -50.95 -73.58 -2.89
C ASP A 1049 -50.82 -73.29 -1.39
N VAL A 1050 -51.80 -73.69 -0.59
CA VAL A 1050 -51.70 -73.66 0.87
C VAL A 1050 -51.93 -75.06 1.39
N ASN A 1051 -50.98 -75.60 2.15
CA ASN A 1051 -51.03 -76.95 2.71
C ASN A 1051 -51.08 -76.90 4.23
N MET A 1052 -52.23 -77.17 4.82
CA MET A 1052 -52.43 -77.27 6.26
C MET A 1052 -52.31 -78.73 6.69
N ARG A 1053 -51.39 -79.02 7.60
CA ARG A 1053 -51.11 -80.36 8.13
C ARG A 1053 -50.86 -80.32 9.64
N GLY A 1054 -50.93 -81.49 10.27
CA GLY A 1054 -50.88 -81.68 11.71
C GLY A 1054 -52.10 -82.48 12.15
N ASP A 1055 -51.93 -83.39 13.09
CA ASP A 1055 -52.98 -84.27 13.65
C ASP A 1055 -53.79 -83.54 14.73
N HIS A 1056 -54.27 -82.34 14.39
CA HIS A 1056 -54.87 -81.38 15.31
C HIS A 1056 -56.07 -80.66 14.71
N ILE A 1057 -56.79 -79.94 15.57
CA ILE A 1057 -57.99 -79.19 15.20
C ILE A 1057 -57.61 -77.73 14.91
N PHE A 1058 -58.05 -77.23 13.76
CA PHE A 1058 -58.12 -75.81 13.44
C PHE A 1058 -59.56 -75.35 13.64
N VAL A 1059 -59.82 -74.49 14.62
CA VAL A 1059 -61.15 -73.93 14.88
C VAL A 1059 -61.26 -72.55 14.25
N TYR A 1060 -62.22 -72.39 13.34
CA TYR A 1060 -62.54 -71.13 12.69
C TYR A 1060 -63.71 -70.47 13.42
N GLU A 1061 -63.41 -69.58 14.37
CA GLU A 1061 -64.42 -68.85 15.15
C GLU A 1061 -64.68 -67.42 14.64
N SER A 1062 -63.91 -66.97 13.65
CA SER A 1062 -64.05 -65.63 13.10
C SER A 1062 -65.41 -65.40 12.46
N ALA A 1063 -65.99 -64.23 12.75
CA ALA A 1063 -67.18 -63.71 12.08
C ALA A 1063 -66.90 -63.13 10.68
N GLN A 1064 -65.64 -63.10 10.22
CA GLN A 1064 -65.28 -62.55 8.90
C GLN A 1064 -65.17 -63.66 7.86
N THR A 1065 -65.33 -63.33 6.58
CA THR A 1065 -65.20 -64.31 5.49
C THR A 1065 -63.74 -64.54 5.13
N SER A 1066 -63.31 -65.80 5.19
CA SER A 1066 -62.07 -66.27 4.56
C SER A 1066 -62.34 -66.74 3.13
N THR A 1067 -61.39 -66.51 2.21
CA THR A 1067 -61.60 -66.76 0.78
C THR A 1067 -60.48 -67.62 0.19
N ILE A 1068 -60.84 -68.67 -0.55
CA ILE A 1068 -59.92 -69.37 -1.45
C ILE A 1068 -59.96 -68.66 -2.80
N LEU A 1069 -58.83 -68.11 -3.23
CA LEU A 1069 -58.76 -67.27 -4.43
C LEU A 1069 -58.76 -68.08 -5.74
N THR A 1070 -59.01 -67.39 -6.85
CA THR A 1070 -58.91 -67.92 -8.21
C THR A 1070 -57.60 -68.71 -8.41
N LYS A 1071 -57.69 -69.91 -9.00
CA LYS A 1071 -56.58 -70.84 -9.26
C LYS A 1071 -55.73 -71.15 -8.03
N SER A 1072 -56.33 -71.08 -6.85
CA SER A 1072 -55.67 -71.36 -5.59
C SER A 1072 -56.29 -72.59 -4.93
N ARG A 1073 -55.51 -73.26 -4.09
CA ARG A 1073 -55.84 -74.52 -3.47
C ARG A 1073 -55.52 -74.46 -1.98
N LEU A 1074 -56.54 -74.64 -1.15
CA LEU A 1074 -56.39 -74.98 0.26
C LEU A 1074 -56.42 -76.49 0.40
N ARG A 1075 -55.31 -77.10 0.82
CA ARG A 1075 -55.20 -78.52 1.12
C ARG A 1075 -55.24 -78.73 2.62
N LEU A 1076 -56.14 -79.61 3.06
CA LEU A 1076 -56.19 -80.15 4.42
C LEU A 1076 -55.64 -81.58 4.35
N ASP A 1077 -54.54 -81.83 5.06
CA ASP A 1077 -53.82 -83.11 5.01
C ASP A 1077 -54.41 -84.18 5.95
N SER A 1078 -53.85 -85.39 5.91
CA SER A 1078 -54.34 -86.52 6.72
C SER A 1078 -54.40 -86.15 8.20
N ASP A 1079 -55.51 -86.52 8.85
CA ASP A 1079 -55.75 -86.37 10.29
C ASP A 1079 -55.91 -84.91 10.76
N PHE A 1080 -55.86 -83.95 9.83
CA PHE A 1080 -56.17 -82.55 10.09
C PHE A 1080 -57.69 -82.34 10.21
N THR A 1081 -58.13 -81.63 11.24
CA THR A 1081 -59.55 -81.29 11.41
C THR A 1081 -59.76 -79.78 11.23
N PHE A 1082 -60.53 -79.38 10.22
CA PHE A 1082 -61.01 -78.00 10.06
C PHE A 1082 -62.40 -77.88 10.67
N SER A 1083 -62.48 -77.28 11.85
CA SER A 1083 -63.73 -76.98 12.55
C SER A 1083 -64.23 -75.59 12.16
N TYR A 1084 -65.35 -75.52 11.45
CA TYR A 1084 -66.09 -74.31 11.12
C TYR A 1084 -67.08 -74.01 12.24
N ASP A 1085 -66.71 -73.11 13.15
CA ASP A 1085 -67.50 -72.75 14.34
C ASP A 1085 -67.59 -71.23 14.51
N PRO A 1086 -68.10 -70.49 13.51
CA PRO A 1086 -68.05 -69.05 13.54
C PRO A 1086 -68.87 -68.47 14.69
N SER A 1087 -68.34 -67.42 15.32
CA SER A 1087 -69.03 -66.63 16.35
C SER A 1087 -70.27 -65.86 15.84
N SER A 1088 -70.54 -65.90 14.53
CA SER A 1088 -71.72 -65.32 13.90
C SER A 1088 -72.59 -66.41 13.25
N ARG A 1089 -73.89 -66.13 13.06
CA ARG A 1089 -74.82 -67.05 12.37
C ARG A 1089 -74.67 -67.04 10.83
N GLN A 1090 -73.57 -66.54 10.29
CA GLN A 1090 -73.35 -66.50 8.85
C GLN A 1090 -72.85 -67.86 8.36
N THR A 1091 -73.43 -68.31 7.26
CA THR A 1091 -73.24 -69.67 6.74
C THR A 1091 -72.13 -69.75 5.70
N ASN A 1092 -71.69 -68.61 5.15
CA ASN A 1092 -70.81 -68.51 4.00
C ASN A 1092 -69.46 -67.83 4.31
N LEU A 1093 -68.88 -68.11 5.48
CA LEU A 1093 -67.62 -67.49 5.90
C LEU A 1093 -66.36 -68.21 5.41
N LEU A 1094 -66.50 -69.33 4.71
CA LEU A 1094 -65.46 -69.88 3.84
C LEU A 1094 -65.93 -69.80 2.37
N GLU A 1095 -65.45 -68.79 1.65
CA GLU A 1095 -65.89 -68.51 0.28
C GLU A 1095 -64.87 -69.01 -0.77
N PHE A 1096 -65.37 -69.55 -1.88
CA PHE A 1096 -64.59 -69.74 -3.11
C PHE A 1096 -64.73 -68.54 -4.04
N LYS A 1097 -63.62 -67.98 -4.51
CA LYS A 1097 -63.67 -66.79 -5.38
C LYS A 1097 -64.37 -67.07 -6.71
N ASP A 1098 -64.06 -68.21 -7.31
CA ASP A 1098 -64.66 -68.74 -8.53
C ASP A 1098 -64.46 -70.26 -8.63
N TRP A 1099 -64.95 -70.88 -9.71
CA TRP A 1099 -64.87 -72.34 -9.96
C TRP A 1099 -63.46 -72.93 -9.95
N THR A 1100 -62.40 -72.12 -10.13
CA THR A 1100 -61.00 -72.58 -10.11
C THR A 1100 -60.38 -72.59 -8.72
N SER A 1101 -61.11 -72.11 -7.71
CA SER A 1101 -60.70 -72.12 -6.31
C SER A 1101 -60.95 -73.52 -5.73
N THR A 1102 -59.97 -74.16 -5.08
CA THR A 1102 -60.06 -75.56 -4.67
C THR A 1102 -59.88 -75.75 -3.16
N LEU A 1103 -60.81 -76.46 -2.52
CA LEU A 1103 -60.62 -77.06 -1.19
C LEU A 1103 -60.32 -78.54 -1.40
N LEU A 1104 -59.12 -78.99 -1.03
CA LEU A 1104 -58.65 -80.35 -1.22
C LEU A 1104 -58.59 -81.07 0.13
N LEU A 1105 -59.33 -82.16 0.26
CA LEU A 1105 -59.32 -83.04 1.44
C LEU A 1105 -58.46 -84.27 1.16
N ASN A 1106 -57.40 -84.46 1.94
CA ASN A 1106 -56.47 -85.58 1.80
C ASN A 1106 -56.41 -86.43 3.07
N GLY A 1107 -57.57 -86.93 3.52
CA GLY A 1107 -57.65 -87.63 4.80
C GLY A 1107 -58.06 -86.73 5.96
N ALA A 1108 -58.67 -85.58 5.65
CA ALA A 1108 -59.00 -84.55 6.61
C ALA A 1108 -60.45 -84.68 7.10
N THR A 1109 -60.74 -84.07 8.24
CA THR A 1109 -62.10 -83.90 8.76
C THR A 1109 -62.51 -82.44 8.59
N ILE A 1110 -63.68 -82.16 8.04
CA ILE A 1110 -64.37 -80.88 8.19
C ILE A 1110 -65.47 -81.07 9.23
N TYR A 1111 -65.43 -80.28 10.28
CA TYR A 1111 -66.44 -80.23 11.32
C TYR A 1111 -67.19 -78.91 11.23
N THR A 1112 -68.50 -78.87 11.47
CA THR A 1112 -69.29 -77.63 11.52
C THR A 1112 -70.29 -77.67 12.67
N THR A 1113 -70.33 -76.61 13.48
CA THR A 1113 -71.33 -76.44 14.55
C THR A 1113 -72.60 -75.74 14.04
N THR A 1114 -72.48 -75.00 12.93
CA THR A 1114 -73.57 -74.27 12.27
C THR A 1114 -73.80 -74.81 10.85
N VAL A 1115 -74.62 -74.10 10.07
CA VAL A 1115 -74.71 -74.31 8.62
C VAL A 1115 -73.43 -73.79 7.93
N MET A 1116 -72.88 -74.58 7.01
CA MET A 1116 -71.74 -74.21 6.16
C MET A 1116 -72.15 -74.29 4.69
N ASP A 1117 -72.31 -73.13 4.06
CA ASP A 1117 -72.64 -72.97 2.65
C ASP A 1117 -71.37 -72.94 1.80
N LEU A 1118 -71.25 -73.92 0.91
CA LEU A 1118 -70.19 -74.01 -0.08
C LEU A 1118 -70.78 -73.74 -1.46
N THR A 1119 -70.44 -72.59 -2.04
CA THR A 1119 -70.91 -72.15 -3.36
C THR A 1119 -69.71 -71.80 -4.24
N LYS A 1120 -69.85 -71.98 -5.56
CA LYS A 1120 -68.76 -71.85 -6.54
C LYS A 1120 -67.64 -72.86 -6.24
N GLY A 1121 -66.44 -72.67 -6.79
CA GLY A 1121 -65.25 -73.44 -6.41
C GLY A 1121 -65.30 -74.94 -6.68
N THR A 1122 -64.28 -75.63 -6.19
CA THR A 1122 -64.13 -77.09 -6.28
C THR A 1122 -63.79 -77.70 -4.92
N LEU A 1123 -64.59 -78.65 -4.44
CA LEU A 1123 -64.23 -79.57 -3.36
C LEU A 1123 -63.60 -80.82 -3.98
N LEU A 1124 -62.33 -81.10 -3.68
CA LEU A 1124 -61.57 -82.23 -4.22
C LEU A 1124 -61.20 -83.22 -3.10
N VAL A 1125 -61.72 -84.44 -3.14
CA VAL A 1125 -61.47 -85.47 -2.15
C VAL A 1125 -60.45 -86.47 -2.70
N ARG A 1126 -59.24 -86.48 -2.13
CA ARG A 1126 -58.10 -87.31 -2.58
C ARG A 1126 -57.87 -88.59 -1.78
N LYS A 1127 -58.30 -88.60 -0.52
CA LYS A 1127 -58.26 -89.73 0.41
C LYS A 1127 -59.49 -89.63 1.31
N ASP A 1128 -59.91 -90.74 1.90
CA ASP A 1128 -61.08 -90.84 2.79
C ASP A 1128 -61.13 -89.67 3.78
N SER A 1129 -62.10 -88.78 3.58
CA SER A 1129 -62.24 -87.53 4.34
C SER A 1129 -63.64 -87.44 4.93
N ILE A 1130 -63.75 -86.79 6.08
CA ILE A 1130 -64.94 -86.85 6.93
C ILE A 1130 -65.60 -85.47 7.00
N LEU A 1131 -66.93 -85.43 6.86
CA LEU A 1131 -67.78 -84.28 7.13
C LEU A 1131 -68.60 -84.57 8.38
N VAL A 1132 -68.52 -83.69 9.37
CA VAL A 1132 -69.21 -83.82 10.65
C VAL A 1132 -69.99 -82.54 10.87
N ALA A 1133 -71.30 -82.64 11.07
CA ALA A 1133 -72.13 -81.49 11.42
C ALA A 1133 -72.88 -81.75 12.73
N ASP A 1134 -72.89 -80.75 13.61
CA ASP A 1134 -73.78 -80.74 14.76
C ASP A 1134 -75.22 -80.47 14.31
N THR A 1135 -76.18 -80.97 15.08
CA THR A 1135 -77.61 -80.71 14.88
C THR A 1135 -78.06 -79.64 15.86
N ASP A 1136 -78.50 -78.48 15.36
CA ASP A 1136 -79.07 -77.40 16.17
C ASP A 1136 -80.61 -77.56 16.22
N PRO A 1137 -81.21 -77.88 17.38
CA PRO A 1137 -82.65 -78.05 17.47
C PRO A 1137 -83.48 -76.77 17.20
N GLU A 1138 -82.87 -75.59 17.13
CA GLU A 1138 -83.56 -74.31 16.88
C GLU A 1138 -83.62 -73.88 15.39
N LEU A 1139 -82.94 -74.58 14.48
CA LEU A 1139 -82.88 -74.25 13.05
C LEU A 1139 -83.78 -75.18 12.20
N ASN A 1140 -84.17 -74.76 10.99
CA ASN A 1140 -84.90 -75.64 10.06
C ASN A 1140 -83.99 -76.79 9.58
N ILE A 1141 -84.38 -78.04 9.85
CA ILE A 1141 -83.55 -79.25 9.66
C ILE A 1141 -83.11 -79.48 8.20
N SER A 1142 -83.85 -78.98 7.21
CA SER A 1142 -83.60 -79.27 5.79
C SER A 1142 -82.25 -78.75 5.27
N ASP A 1143 -81.77 -77.65 5.85
CA ASP A 1143 -80.55 -76.94 5.42
C ASP A 1143 -79.48 -76.88 6.53
N GLN A 1144 -79.64 -77.65 7.63
CA GLN A 1144 -78.62 -77.75 8.66
C GLN A 1144 -77.39 -78.52 8.18
N GLY A 1145 -76.19 -78.21 8.69
CA GLY A 1145 -74.95 -78.89 8.29
C GLY A 1145 -74.32 -78.32 7.02
N PHE A 1146 -73.96 -79.16 6.06
CA PHE A 1146 -73.26 -78.73 4.84
C PHE A 1146 -74.26 -78.47 3.71
N VAL A 1147 -74.11 -77.34 3.01
CA VAL A 1147 -74.94 -76.99 1.85
C VAL A 1147 -74.06 -76.81 0.62
N PHE A 1148 -74.31 -77.58 -0.44
CA PHE A 1148 -73.56 -77.52 -1.70
C PHE A 1148 -74.40 -76.83 -2.76
N GLY A 1149 -73.99 -75.63 -3.19
CA GLY A 1149 -74.72 -74.79 -4.14
C GLY A 1149 -75.83 -73.95 -3.49
N ASP A 1150 -76.41 -73.02 -4.26
CA ASP A 1150 -77.46 -72.12 -3.77
C ASP A 1150 -78.87 -72.45 -4.29
N GLY A 1151 -78.99 -73.33 -5.29
CA GLY A 1151 -80.25 -73.68 -5.95
C GLY A 1151 -80.86 -72.53 -6.77
N LEU A 1152 -80.14 -71.42 -6.98
CA LEU A 1152 -80.62 -70.23 -7.67
C LEU A 1152 -79.88 -69.98 -8.97
N THR A 1153 -78.54 -70.17 -8.98
CA THR A 1153 -77.72 -69.88 -10.16
C THR A 1153 -76.59 -70.89 -10.34
N SER A 1154 -76.41 -71.37 -11.57
CA SER A 1154 -75.36 -72.36 -11.87
C SER A 1154 -73.92 -71.84 -11.71
N ILE A 1155 -73.72 -70.52 -11.60
CA ILE A 1155 -72.41 -69.95 -11.28
C ILE A 1155 -72.02 -70.18 -9.82
N ASN A 1156 -73.00 -70.36 -8.94
CA ASN A 1156 -72.82 -70.61 -7.51
C ASN A 1156 -72.82 -72.11 -7.17
N ASP A 1157 -72.87 -73.00 -8.17
CA ASP A 1157 -72.71 -74.43 -7.94
C ASP A 1157 -71.30 -74.75 -7.39
N LEU A 1158 -71.23 -75.64 -6.40
CA LEU A 1158 -69.99 -76.23 -5.92
C LEU A 1158 -69.61 -77.42 -6.79
N ASN A 1159 -68.44 -77.39 -7.44
CA ASN A 1159 -67.93 -78.57 -8.12
C ASN A 1159 -67.33 -79.56 -7.10
N CYS A 1160 -67.94 -80.73 -6.89
CA CYS A 1160 -67.39 -81.74 -5.99
C CYS A 1160 -66.79 -82.90 -6.78
N GLU A 1161 -65.50 -83.18 -6.60
CA GLU A 1161 -64.77 -84.27 -7.24
C GLU A 1161 -64.21 -85.24 -6.19
N ILE A 1162 -64.60 -86.51 -6.27
CA ILE A 1162 -64.05 -87.58 -5.45
C ILE A 1162 -63.18 -88.46 -6.35
N VAL A 1163 -61.87 -88.51 -6.10
CA VAL A 1163 -60.93 -89.26 -6.95
C VAL A 1163 -61.04 -90.78 -6.71
N PRO A 1164 -60.58 -91.62 -7.65
CA PRO A 1164 -60.63 -93.07 -7.49
C PRO A 1164 -59.91 -93.55 -6.22
N GLY A 1165 -60.63 -94.27 -5.36
CA GLY A 1165 -60.09 -94.85 -4.13
C GLY A 1165 -60.25 -93.96 -2.90
N ALA A 1166 -60.92 -92.81 -3.02
CA ALA A 1166 -61.26 -91.94 -1.91
C ALA A 1166 -62.76 -91.99 -1.59
N GLY A 1167 -63.08 -91.80 -0.31
CA GLY A 1167 -64.43 -91.61 0.20
C GLY A 1167 -64.67 -90.22 0.79
N LEU A 1168 -65.86 -89.66 0.58
CA LEU A 1168 -66.37 -88.55 1.38
C LEU A 1168 -67.39 -89.11 2.37
N ILE A 1169 -67.12 -89.00 3.67
CA ILE A 1169 -67.89 -89.65 4.74
C ILE A 1169 -68.64 -88.60 5.55
N ILE A 1170 -69.96 -88.58 5.45
CA ILE A 1170 -70.83 -87.75 6.26
C ILE A 1170 -71.07 -88.54 7.54
N SER A 1171 -70.39 -88.15 8.62
CA SER A 1171 -70.39 -88.89 9.88
C SER A 1171 -71.54 -88.49 10.82
N SER A 1172 -71.99 -87.23 10.76
CA SER A 1172 -73.13 -86.73 11.53
C SER A 1172 -73.76 -85.52 10.82
N GLY A 1173 -75.01 -85.23 11.16
CA GLY A 1173 -75.75 -84.08 10.64
C GLY A 1173 -76.27 -84.28 9.22
N ASN A 1174 -76.43 -83.19 8.48
CA ASN A 1174 -77.08 -83.16 7.17
C ASN A 1174 -76.17 -82.63 6.06
N LEU A 1175 -76.28 -83.21 4.86
CA LEU A 1175 -75.74 -82.65 3.62
C LEU A 1175 -76.91 -82.27 2.71
N ALA A 1176 -77.07 -80.98 2.44
CA ALA A 1176 -78.04 -80.44 1.50
C ALA A 1176 -77.38 -80.18 0.13
N TYR A 1177 -77.86 -80.85 -0.92
CA TYR A 1177 -77.35 -80.69 -2.29
C TYR A 1177 -78.31 -79.82 -3.11
N LYS A 1178 -77.81 -78.67 -3.58
CA LYS A 1178 -78.53 -77.60 -4.28
C LYS A 1178 -77.82 -77.13 -5.58
N ASN A 1179 -76.88 -77.91 -6.12
CA ASN A 1179 -76.24 -77.56 -7.39
C ASN A 1179 -77.21 -77.78 -8.57
N LEU A 1180 -77.25 -76.84 -9.51
CA LEU A 1180 -78.13 -76.89 -10.68
C LEU A 1180 -77.52 -77.64 -11.87
N LEU A 1181 -76.20 -77.61 -12.04
CA LEU A 1181 -75.49 -78.29 -13.12
C LEU A 1181 -75.17 -79.74 -12.72
N PRO A 1182 -75.60 -80.74 -13.52
CA PRO A 1182 -75.21 -82.14 -13.29
C PRO A 1182 -73.70 -82.38 -13.37
N ALA A 1183 -72.96 -81.51 -14.04
CA ALA A 1183 -71.50 -81.60 -14.17
C ALA A 1183 -70.74 -81.11 -12.92
N SER A 1184 -71.44 -80.53 -11.93
CA SER A 1184 -70.85 -80.07 -10.66
C SER A 1184 -70.61 -81.20 -9.67
N TRP A 1185 -70.85 -82.46 -10.05
CA TRP A 1185 -70.50 -83.64 -9.27
C TRP A 1185 -69.69 -84.64 -10.10
N GLY A 1186 -68.56 -85.08 -9.57
CA GLY A 1186 -67.61 -85.93 -10.27
C GLY A 1186 -67.16 -87.12 -9.43
N MET A 1187 -67.65 -88.31 -9.78
CA MET A 1187 -67.10 -89.59 -9.32
C MET A 1187 -66.87 -90.47 -10.56
N THR A 1188 -65.61 -90.69 -10.92
CA THR A 1188 -65.23 -91.24 -12.22
C THR A 1188 -65.02 -92.76 -12.22
N ALA A 1189 -64.95 -93.39 -11.04
CA ALA A 1189 -64.76 -94.83 -10.86
C ALA A 1189 -65.63 -95.38 -9.72
N SER A 1190 -65.93 -96.68 -9.74
CA SER A 1190 -66.69 -97.36 -8.67
C SER A 1190 -65.97 -97.44 -7.32
N SER A 1191 -64.68 -97.12 -7.30
CA SER A 1191 -63.90 -96.96 -6.07
C SER A 1191 -64.06 -95.58 -5.43
N CYS A 1192 -64.73 -94.63 -6.08
CA CYS A 1192 -65.12 -93.34 -5.49
C CYS A 1192 -66.36 -93.56 -4.64
N LYS A 1193 -66.37 -93.05 -3.41
CA LYS A 1193 -67.48 -93.32 -2.47
C LYS A 1193 -68.02 -92.07 -1.80
N LEU A 1194 -69.34 -91.96 -1.72
CA LEU A 1194 -70.02 -91.01 -0.85
C LEU A 1194 -70.72 -91.82 0.24
N TYR A 1195 -70.36 -91.60 1.50
CA TYR A 1195 -70.81 -92.39 2.64
C TYR A 1195 -71.67 -91.54 3.56
N PHE A 1196 -72.80 -92.08 4.01
CA PHE A 1196 -73.64 -91.49 5.05
C PHE A 1196 -73.71 -92.46 6.21
N MET A 1197 -73.10 -92.08 7.34
CA MET A 1197 -73.09 -92.88 8.56
C MET A 1197 -74.46 -92.87 9.25
N SER A 1198 -74.66 -93.76 10.23
CA SER A 1198 -75.96 -93.90 10.89
C SER A 1198 -76.46 -92.60 11.52
N ASN A 1199 -77.78 -92.35 11.41
CA ASN A 1199 -78.46 -91.13 11.91
C ASN A 1199 -78.04 -89.81 11.24
N THR A 1200 -77.49 -89.86 10.03
CA THR A 1200 -77.26 -88.68 9.21
C THR A 1200 -78.46 -88.37 8.33
N ARG A 1201 -78.44 -87.23 7.65
CA ARG A 1201 -79.43 -86.86 6.66
C ARG A 1201 -78.77 -86.46 5.34
N PHE A 1202 -79.39 -86.87 4.24
CA PHE A 1202 -79.06 -86.40 2.91
C PHE A 1202 -80.29 -85.72 2.30
N SER A 1203 -80.19 -84.42 2.05
CA SER A 1203 -81.26 -83.58 1.53
C SER A 1203 -80.96 -83.19 0.08
N LEU A 1204 -81.69 -83.77 -0.87
CA LEU A 1204 -81.48 -83.61 -2.31
C LEU A 1204 -82.49 -82.63 -2.90
N HIS A 1205 -82.11 -81.35 -3.03
CA HIS A 1205 -82.99 -80.30 -3.56
C HIS A 1205 -82.99 -80.26 -5.07
N GLU A 1206 -81.86 -80.60 -5.68
CA GLU A 1206 -81.67 -80.67 -7.13
C GLU A 1206 -81.16 -82.06 -7.50
N SER A 1207 -81.40 -82.49 -8.74
CA SER A 1207 -81.04 -83.85 -9.17
C SER A 1207 -79.52 -84.07 -9.15
N LEU A 1208 -79.09 -85.19 -8.54
CA LEU A 1208 -77.67 -85.56 -8.42
C LEU A 1208 -77.37 -86.79 -9.27
N ASN A 1209 -76.30 -86.71 -10.06
CA ASN A 1209 -75.72 -87.85 -10.77
C ASN A 1209 -74.39 -88.26 -10.13
N LEU A 1210 -74.34 -89.46 -9.57
CA LEU A 1210 -73.15 -90.03 -8.93
C LEU A 1210 -72.11 -90.51 -9.94
N GLY A 1211 -72.34 -90.40 -11.24
CA GLY A 1211 -71.42 -90.89 -12.27
C GLY A 1211 -71.19 -92.40 -12.15
N ASN A 1212 -69.92 -92.81 -12.07
CA ASN A 1212 -69.53 -94.21 -11.88
C ASN A 1212 -69.27 -94.55 -10.39
N GLY A 1213 -69.49 -93.62 -9.47
CA GLY A 1213 -69.26 -93.80 -8.04
C GLY A 1213 -70.38 -94.55 -7.33
N THR A 1214 -70.17 -94.82 -6.04
CA THR A 1214 -71.17 -95.46 -5.19
C THR A 1214 -71.55 -94.57 -4.01
N LEU A 1215 -72.85 -94.40 -3.79
CA LEU A 1215 -73.43 -93.80 -2.59
C LEU A 1215 -73.79 -94.90 -1.58
N GLU A 1216 -73.25 -94.86 -0.37
CA GLU A 1216 -73.50 -95.86 0.66
C GLU A 1216 -74.22 -95.23 1.86
N PHE A 1217 -75.36 -95.79 2.26
CA PHE A 1217 -76.16 -95.39 3.41
C PHE A 1217 -76.07 -96.44 4.51
N GLU A 1218 -75.69 -96.03 5.71
CA GLU A 1218 -75.77 -96.86 6.92
C GLU A 1218 -77.18 -96.85 7.53
N ASP A 1219 -77.35 -97.41 8.73
CA ASP A 1219 -78.67 -97.54 9.38
C ASP A 1219 -79.26 -96.19 9.86
N ASN A 1220 -80.57 -96.00 9.69
CA ASN A 1220 -81.33 -94.80 10.07
C ASN A 1220 -80.86 -93.50 9.40
N VAL A 1221 -80.29 -93.57 8.19
CA VAL A 1221 -80.07 -92.37 7.38
C VAL A 1221 -81.40 -91.84 6.88
N THR A 1222 -81.63 -90.53 7.03
CA THR A 1222 -82.79 -89.86 6.44
C THR A 1222 -82.44 -89.34 5.05
N PHE A 1223 -83.08 -89.88 4.02
CA PHE A 1223 -82.96 -89.40 2.65
C PHE A 1223 -84.20 -88.59 2.29
N ALA A 1224 -84.01 -87.30 2.04
CA ALA A 1224 -85.07 -86.36 1.70
C ALA A 1224 -84.87 -85.85 0.27
N THR A 1225 -85.93 -85.82 -0.53
CA THR A 1225 -85.86 -85.41 -1.95
C THR A 1225 -86.95 -84.39 -2.25
N GLY A 1226 -86.66 -83.43 -3.13
CA GLY A 1226 -87.66 -82.48 -3.62
C GLY A 1226 -88.60 -83.10 -4.63
N ASP A 1227 -89.77 -82.47 -4.83
CA ASP A 1227 -90.85 -82.96 -5.70
C ASP A 1227 -90.39 -83.35 -7.12
N ASP A 1228 -89.32 -82.72 -7.62
CA ASP A 1228 -88.74 -82.94 -8.96
C ASP A 1228 -87.26 -83.39 -8.96
N ALA A 1229 -86.68 -83.68 -7.79
CA ALA A 1229 -85.26 -84.07 -7.66
C ALA A 1229 -85.08 -85.59 -7.65
N PHE A 1230 -84.14 -86.12 -8.44
CA PHE A 1230 -83.83 -87.55 -8.47
C PHE A 1230 -82.33 -87.83 -8.36
N LEU A 1231 -82.00 -88.98 -7.75
CA LEU A 1231 -80.66 -89.51 -7.66
C LEU A 1231 -80.41 -90.51 -8.80
N THR A 1232 -79.33 -90.33 -9.57
CA THR A 1232 -78.92 -91.26 -10.62
C THR A 1232 -77.54 -91.85 -10.31
N GLY A 1233 -77.41 -93.18 -10.32
CA GLY A 1233 -76.15 -93.89 -10.10
C GLY A 1233 -76.28 -95.06 -9.12
N ASP A 1234 -75.15 -95.69 -8.79
CA ASP A 1234 -75.12 -96.83 -7.88
C ASP A 1234 -75.27 -96.36 -6.42
N SER A 1235 -76.29 -96.88 -5.73
CA SER A 1235 -76.47 -96.66 -4.30
C SER A 1235 -76.67 -97.99 -3.56
N ILE A 1236 -76.14 -98.07 -2.34
CA ILE A 1236 -76.21 -99.23 -1.46
C ILE A 1236 -76.72 -98.76 -0.10
N ALA A 1237 -77.78 -99.37 0.40
CA ALA A 1237 -78.24 -99.18 1.77
C ALA A 1237 -77.88 -100.42 2.60
N HIS A 1238 -77.06 -100.23 3.63
CA HIS A 1238 -76.63 -101.28 4.56
C HIS A 1238 -77.59 -101.45 5.75
N GLY A 1239 -78.49 -100.48 5.98
CA GLY A 1239 -79.52 -100.48 7.02
C GLY A 1239 -80.85 -99.84 6.58
N ALA A 1240 -81.71 -99.50 7.55
CA ALA A 1240 -83.01 -98.88 7.29
C ALA A 1240 -82.84 -97.43 6.79
N LEU A 1241 -83.31 -97.17 5.57
CA LEU A 1241 -83.35 -95.83 5.00
C LEU A 1241 -84.71 -95.17 5.30
N ILE A 1242 -84.69 -93.99 5.91
CA ILE A 1242 -85.90 -93.20 6.19
C ILE A 1242 -86.10 -92.25 5.02
N TYR A 1243 -87.11 -92.50 4.20
CA TYR A 1243 -87.45 -91.66 3.05
C TYR A 1243 -88.52 -90.63 3.42
N THR A 1244 -88.33 -89.36 3.02
CA THR A 1244 -89.30 -88.27 3.29
C THR A 1244 -89.43 -87.29 2.12
N ASP A 1245 -90.68 -87.02 1.71
CA ASP A 1245 -91.04 -86.08 0.63
C ASP A 1245 -91.27 -84.64 1.14
N THR A 1246 -91.01 -84.37 2.42
CA THR A 1246 -91.32 -83.06 3.04
C THR A 1246 -90.06 -82.36 3.51
N TRP A 1247 -89.83 -81.15 2.99
CA TRP A 1247 -88.78 -80.21 3.41
C TRP A 1247 -88.99 -79.59 4.81
N SER A 1248 -89.94 -80.10 5.59
CA SER A 1248 -90.29 -79.62 6.94
C SER A 1248 -89.66 -80.47 8.02
#